data_AF-A0A318KMT2-F1
#
_entry.id   AF-A0A318KMT2-F1
#
_cell.length_a   1.000
_cell.length_b   1.000
_cell.length_c   1.000
_cell.angle_alpha   90.00
_cell.angle_beta   90.00
_cell.angle_gamma   90.00
#
_symmetry.space_group_name_H-M   'P 1'
#
loop_
_entity.id
_entity.type
_entity.pdbx_description
1 polymer ?
#
loop_
_entity_poly.entity_id
_entity_poly.type
_entity_poly.pdbx_seq_one_letter_code
_entity_poly.pdbx_strand_id
1 'polypeptide(L)'
;MTAPTAATSTPSQGSLSLFKTRSFEDLVEDLRSSEGRATVLIGAGCSFSGGIPLAGGIIDDIRKTFPQAWQRARQKAGATSKPSYNQYMHELNPDQRRSLFKGYIDDSKINWAHIGLAQLLKHKRLDRVLTTNFDQLITRACALVNVFPAVYDLTAFHPTQMRMAELPDLAVFHLHGQRNGFSLLNDPDELAQHAQQLKPIFDHARERRLWIVVGYSGEADPLLELIQADCHQCGLYWISTQPTPKPHLAELFSAERYAFHLHHPEGADHFFMKLARDMDAWPPTLLGQPFAHLREQLTPIAEFIEDGKQNDKPYYHDEPNGIDWLKQTRRLLDQAETLLKADVSGQDSPAHPSQDVNAYLIGGVSALQNSTDPDVQSWAWVKKGNAQAREAQSLAESGDLPAARALWKEAGKRYAQALKIKPDMHEAAYNWGYALAQEAQALAASDLPAARVRWQQAGERYAQALEIKPDKHEAAYNWGWALTQEAQALAASDLPAARALWQQAGERYAQALEIKPDKHEAAYNWGSALTREAQALATSDLVATRALWQQAGECYAQALAIKPDLHEAANNWGAALLNEFHAIQHTHPDEAAALLNQAEALLLQAEAGQPGLAAYNLACIAALRHRPADAIRWLRICQTHGALLSEDHLRTDPDLDPIRDTPEFTAWWVEVFGRGDAAMG
;
A
#
# COMPACT_ATOMS: atom_id res chain seq x y z
N MET A 1 -72.94 13.64 11.88
CA MET A 1 -72.64 13.00 10.59
C MET A 1 -71.47 13.75 9.96
N THR A 2 -70.26 13.24 10.15
CA THR A 2 -69.06 13.58 9.38
C THR A 2 -68.08 12.43 9.63
N ALA A 3 -67.75 11.69 8.58
CA ALA A 3 -66.92 10.50 8.62
C ALA A 3 -65.43 10.87 8.80
N PRO A 4 -64.63 10.06 9.53
CA PRO A 4 -63.20 10.28 9.69
C PRO A 4 -62.39 9.60 8.59
N THR A 5 -61.39 10.30 8.06
CA THR A 5 -60.36 9.76 7.17
C THR A 5 -59.28 9.04 7.97
N ALA A 6 -58.96 7.82 7.56
CA ALA A 6 -58.15 6.83 8.24
C ALA A 6 -56.67 7.24 8.38
N ALA A 7 -56.18 7.20 9.62
CA ALA A 7 -54.78 7.11 9.95
C ALA A 7 -54.33 5.65 9.73
N THR A 8 -53.39 5.43 8.81
CA THR A 8 -52.71 4.15 8.63
C THR A 8 -51.80 3.89 9.81
N SER A 9 -52.23 2.96 10.65
CA SER A 9 -51.51 2.40 11.80
C SER A 9 -50.19 1.76 11.36
N THR A 10 -49.08 2.27 11.89
CA THR A 10 -47.81 1.53 12.04
C THR A 10 -48.06 0.22 12.79
N PRO A 11 -47.66 -0.95 12.26
CA PRO A 11 -47.70 -2.18 13.03
C PRO A 11 -46.55 -2.20 14.05
N SER A 12 -46.99 -2.26 15.32
CA SER A 12 -46.32 -2.76 16.53
C SER A 12 -44.86 -3.24 16.44
N GLN A 13 -44.03 -2.58 17.26
CA GLN A 13 -42.87 -3.20 17.91
C GLN A 13 -43.28 -4.55 18.53
N GLY A 14 -42.64 -5.64 18.09
CA GLY A 14 -42.97 -6.98 18.57
C GLY A 14 -42.29 -8.10 17.79
N SER A 15 -40.96 -8.10 17.76
CA SER A 15 -40.16 -9.28 17.44
C SER A 15 -39.10 -9.45 18.54
N LEU A 16 -39.42 -10.28 19.52
CA LEU A 16 -38.52 -10.72 20.60
C LEU A 16 -37.17 -11.15 20.02
N SER A 17 -36.07 -10.56 20.49
CA SER A 17 -34.72 -10.99 20.09
C SER A 17 -34.47 -12.43 20.55
N LEU A 18 -34.30 -13.34 19.60
CA LEU A 18 -34.09 -14.77 19.83
C LEU A 18 -32.78 -15.13 20.56
N PHE A 19 -31.89 -14.17 20.84
CA PHE A 19 -30.57 -14.41 21.42
C PHE A 19 -30.21 -13.33 22.46
N LYS A 20 -29.47 -13.70 23.52
CA LYS A 20 -28.97 -12.74 24.53
C LYS A 20 -27.93 -11.82 23.89
N THR A 21 -28.20 -10.52 23.88
CA THR A 21 -27.27 -9.50 23.38
C THR A 21 -26.69 -8.70 24.55
N ARG A 22 -25.44 -8.27 24.41
CA ARG A 22 -24.78 -7.34 25.34
C ARG A 22 -24.04 -6.26 24.57
N SER A 23 -23.89 -5.11 25.20
CA SER A 23 -23.17 -3.96 24.66
C SER A 23 -21.65 -4.17 24.73
N PHE A 24 -20.91 -3.29 24.06
CA PHE A 24 -19.45 -3.26 24.18
C PHE A 24 -19.02 -2.81 25.58
N GLU A 25 -19.78 -1.90 26.19
CA GLU A 25 -19.54 -1.40 27.54
C GLU A 25 -19.65 -2.54 28.56
N ASP A 26 -20.64 -3.44 28.41
CA ASP A 26 -20.77 -4.64 29.26
C ASP A 26 -19.54 -5.55 29.13
N LEU A 27 -18.99 -5.71 27.91
CA LEU A 27 -17.76 -6.50 27.70
C LEU A 27 -16.58 -5.86 28.43
N VAL A 28 -16.42 -4.54 28.37
CA VAL A 28 -15.33 -3.83 29.04
C VAL A 28 -15.46 -3.98 30.56
N GLU A 29 -16.67 -3.88 31.11
CA GLU A 29 -16.93 -4.07 32.54
C GLU A 29 -16.60 -5.49 33.00
N ASP A 30 -17.10 -6.50 32.29
CA ASP A 30 -16.82 -7.92 32.58
C ASP A 30 -15.32 -8.23 32.46
N LEU A 31 -14.66 -7.68 31.43
CA LEU A 31 -13.23 -7.89 31.22
C LEU A 31 -12.39 -7.22 32.32
N ARG A 32 -12.76 -6.03 32.79
CA ARG A 32 -12.12 -5.40 33.97
C ARG A 32 -12.31 -6.24 35.23
N SER A 33 -13.51 -6.80 35.40
CA SER A 33 -13.86 -7.66 36.55
C SER A 33 -13.17 -9.02 36.50
N SER A 34 -12.70 -9.46 35.33
CA SER A 34 -11.96 -10.72 35.17
C SER A 34 -10.53 -10.69 35.74
N GLU A 35 -10.02 -9.51 36.12
CA GLU A 35 -8.65 -9.31 36.61
C GLU A 35 -7.57 -9.90 35.66
N GLY A 36 -7.83 -9.85 34.35
CA GLY A 36 -6.92 -10.33 33.30
C GLY A 36 -7.08 -11.82 32.94
N ARG A 37 -7.99 -12.54 33.61
CA ARG A 37 -8.31 -13.94 33.31
C ARG A 37 -9.33 -14.04 32.19
N ALA A 38 -8.83 -14.08 30.96
CA ALA A 38 -9.68 -14.09 29.79
C ALA A 38 -9.02 -14.82 28.61
N THR A 39 -9.83 -15.67 27.98
CA THR A 39 -9.49 -16.44 26.79
C THR A 39 -10.05 -15.76 25.56
N VAL A 40 -9.20 -15.51 24.57
CA VAL A 40 -9.63 -15.02 23.26
C VAL A 40 -9.44 -16.11 22.21
N LEU A 41 -10.50 -16.45 21.47
CA LEU A 41 -10.43 -17.30 20.29
C LEU A 41 -10.47 -16.43 19.02
N ILE A 42 -9.42 -16.52 18.21
CA ILE A 42 -9.33 -15.80 16.94
C ILE A 42 -9.33 -16.76 15.74
N GLY A 43 -10.05 -16.37 14.68
CA GLY A 43 -10.06 -17.07 13.39
C GLY A 43 -9.61 -16.18 12.22
N ALA A 44 -9.81 -16.66 10.99
CA ALA A 44 -9.29 -16.02 9.78
C ALA A 44 -9.82 -14.58 9.59
N GLY A 45 -11.03 -14.28 10.09
CA GLY A 45 -11.59 -12.93 10.08
C GLY A 45 -10.78 -11.91 10.88
N CYS A 46 -10.01 -12.36 11.89
CA CYS A 46 -9.10 -11.49 12.63
C CYS A 46 -7.83 -11.15 11.82
N SER A 47 -7.47 -11.99 10.85
CA SER A 47 -6.26 -11.86 10.02
C SER A 47 -6.52 -11.32 8.62
N PHE A 48 -7.79 -11.02 8.29
CA PHE A 48 -8.22 -10.64 6.95
C PHE A 48 -7.51 -9.40 6.40
N SER A 49 -7.49 -8.31 7.17
CA SER A 49 -6.76 -7.08 6.80
C SER A 49 -5.23 -7.24 6.81
N GLY A 50 -4.73 -8.31 7.42
CA GLY A 50 -3.31 -8.72 7.37
C GLY A 50 -2.94 -9.50 6.11
N GLY A 51 -3.89 -9.72 5.19
CA GLY A 51 -3.68 -10.44 3.93
C GLY A 51 -4.02 -11.93 3.97
N ILE A 52 -4.54 -12.45 5.08
CA ILE A 52 -4.99 -13.84 5.16
C ILE A 52 -6.43 -13.95 4.64
N PRO A 53 -6.69 -14.68 3.54
CA PRO A 53 -8.03 -14.76 2.97
C PRO A 53 -9.00 -15.52 3.88
N LEU A 54 -10.28 -15.16 3.79
CA LEU A 54 -11.36 -15.95 4.38
C LEU A 54 -11.57 -17.26 3.59
N ALA A 55 -12.28 -18.22 4.19
CA ALA A 55 -12.59 -19.51 3.56
C ALA A 55 -13.16 -19.38 2.12
N GLY A 56 -14.02 -18.39 1.87
CA GLY A 56 -14.56 -18.12 0.52
C GLY A 56 -13.48 -17.74 -0.49
N GLY A 57 -12.53 -16.88 -0.11
CA GLY A 57 -11.41 -16.49 -0.95
C GLY A 57 -10.45 -17.65 -1.23
N ILE A 58 -10.19 -18.50 -0.23
CA ILE A 58 -9.37 -19.70 -0.42
C ILE A 58 -10.03 -20.66 -1.41
N ILE A 59 -11.35 -20.89 -1.30
CA ILE A 59 -12.10 -21.72 -2.25
C ILE A 59 -12.00 -21.18 -3.68
N ASP A 60 -12.05 -19.86 -3.85
CA ASP A 60 -11.88 -19.22 -5.15
C ASP A 60 -10.48 -19.42 -5.73
N ASP A 61 -9.45 -19.39 -4.89
CA ASP A 61 -8.08 -19.64 -5.34
C ASP A 61 -7.82 -21.12 -5.63
N ILE A 62 -8.45 -22.04 -4.88
CA ILE A 62 -8.47 -23.47 -5.23
C ILE A 62 -9.13 -23.68 -6.60
N ARG A 63 -10.23 -22.99 -6.89
CA ARG A 63 -10.90 -23.06 -8.20
C ARG A 63 -9.98 -22.65 -9.35
N LYS A 64 -9.19 -21.59 -9.16
CA LYS A 64 -8.25 -21.07 -10.17
C LYS A 64 -7.01 -21.96 -10.32
N THR A 65 -6.43 -22.37 -9.20
CA THR A 65 -5.10 -23.01 -9.15
C THR A 65 -5.19 -24.53 -9.28
N PHE A 66 -6.24 -25.14 -8.75
CA PHE A 66 -6.45 -26.60 -8.70
C PHE A 66 -7.86 -26.99 -9.19
N PRO A 67 -8.23 -26.68 -10.46
CA PRO A 67 -9.60 -26.83 -10.95
C PRO A 67 -10.12 -28.28 -10.87
N GLN A 68 -9.25 -29.27 -11.03
CA GLN A 68 -9.62 -30.69 -10.92
C GLN A 68 -9.99 -31.08 -9.48
N ALA A 69 -9.26 -30.58 -8.47
CA ALA A 69 -9.59 -30.81 -7.07
C ALA A 69 -10.92 -30.14 -6.71
N TRP A 70 -11.12 -28.91 -7.18
CA TRP A 70 -12.38 -28.20 -7.02
C TRP A 70 -13.58 -28.95 -7.62
N GLN A 71 -13.42 -29.49 -8.84
CA GLN A 71 -14.47 -30.27 -9.51
C GLN A 71 -14.79 -31.57 -8.76
N ARG A 72 -13.78 -32.29 -8.26
CA ARG A 72 -14.00 -33.52 -7.46
C ARG A 72 -14.80 -33.23 -6.19
N ALA A 73 -14.48 -32.15 -5.47
CA ALA A 73 -15.24 -31.76 -4.29
C ALA A 73 -16.71 -31.50 -4.63
N ARG A 74 -16.98 -30.77 -5.73
CA ARG A 74 -18.33 -30.49 -6.23
C ARG A 74 -19.08 -31.74 -6.65
N GLN A 75 -18.42 -32.68 -7.33
CA GLN A 75 -19.02 -33.96 -7.72
C GLN A 75 -19.40 -34.79 -6.50
N LYS A 76 -18.53 -34.88 -5.49
CA LYS A 76 -18.79 -35.62 -4.24
C LYS A 76 -19.94 -35.04 -3.42
N ALA A 77 -20.11 -33.71 -3.40
CA ALA A 77 -21.23 -33.07 -2.69
C ALA A 77 -22.59 -33.20 -3.42
N GLY A 78 -22.58 -33.56 -4.70
CA GLY A 78 -23.79 -33.66 -5.53
C GLY A 78 -24.32 -32.30 -6.02
N ALA A 79 -25.35 -32.33 -6.88
CA ALA A 79 -25.86 -31.14 -7.59
C ALA A 79 -26.57 -30.12 -6.68
N THR A 80 -27.07 -30.55 -5.52
CA THR A 80 -27.93 -29.74 -4.63
C THR A 80 -27.21 -29.18 -3.40
N SER A 81 -25.96 -29.58 -3.15
CA SER A 81 -25.19 -29.13 -1.98
C SER A 81 -23.90 -28.40 -2.37
N LYS A 82 -23.53 -27.40 -1.57
CA LYS A 82 -22.26 -26.68 -1.73
C LYS A 82 -21.21 -27.32 -0.80
N PRO A 83 -20.06 -27.78 -1.31
CA PRO A 83 -19.01 -28.32 -0.45
C PRO A 83 -18.52 -27.27 0.56
N SER A 84 -18.18 -27.72 1.76
CA SER A 84 -17.54 -26.89 2.78
C SER A 84 -16.07 -26.61 2.42
N TYR A 85 -15.47 -25.63 3.09
CA TYR A 85 -14.05 -25.31 2.94
C TYR A 85 -13.16 -26.55 3.18
N ASN A 86 -13.41 -27.30 4.26
CA ASN A 86 -12.63 -28.51 4.58
C ASN A 86 -12.78 -29.60 3.50
N GLN A 87 -13.94 -29.71 2.85
CA GLN A 87 -14.15 -30.65 1.74
C GLN A 87 -13.35 -30.25 0.49
N TYR A 88 -13.18 -28.96 0.20
CA TYR A 88 -12.28 -28.52 -0.88
C TYR A 88 -10.82 -28.79 -0.52
N MET A 89 -10.42 -28.55 0.73
CA MET A 89 -9.07 -28.82 1.21
C MET A 89 -8.72 -30.31 1.18
N HIS A 90 -9.68 -31.19 1.49
CA HIS A 90 -9.53 -32.65 1.42
C HIS A 90 -9.08 -33.12 0.02
N GLU A 91 -9.56 -32.47 -1.05
CA GLU A 91 -9.22 -32.84 -2.43
C GLU A 91 -7.82 -32.43 -2.89
N LEU A 92 -7.13 -31.62 -2.09
CA LEU A 92 -5.73 -31.25 -2.30
C LEU A 92 -4.81 -32.22 -1.59
N ASN A 93 -3.67 -32.54 -2.20
CA ASN A 93 -2.62 -33.29 -1.52
C ASN A 93 -1.85 -32.38 -0.53
N PRO A 94 -1.07 -32.94 0.42
CA PRO A 94 -0.37 -32.15 1.44
C PRO A 94 0.54 -31.04 0.88
N ASP A 95 1.25 -31.29 -0.21
CA ASP A 95 2.17 -30.31 -0.81
C ASP A 95 1.43 -29.15 -1.49
N GLN A 96 0.28 -29.43 -2.12
CA GLN A 96 -0.61 -28.41 -2.68
C GLN A 96 -1.19 -27.51 -1.59
N ARG A 97 -1.65 -28.10 -0.47
CA ARG A 97 -2.13 -27.34 0.70
C ARG A 97 -1.05 -26.41 1.24
N ARG A 98 0.17 -26.94 1.44
CA ARG A 98 1.33 -26.17 1.91
C ARG A 98 1.69 -25.03 0.96
N SER A 99 1.71 -25.29 -0.35
CA SER A 99 2.03 -24.28 -1.36
C SER A 99 1.00 -23.16 -1.41
N LEU A 100 -0.29 -23.49 -1.27
CA LEU A 100 -1.38 -22.52 -1.23
C LEU A 100 -1.24 -21.57 -0.02
N PHE A 101 -1.05 -22.11 1.18
CA PHE A 101 -0.87 -21.29 2.38
C PHE A 101 0.44 -20.52 2.41
N LYS A 102 1.51 -21.06 1.78
CA LYS A 102 2.81 -20.40 1.74
C LYS A 102 2.70 -18.98 1.17
N GLY A 103 1.98 -18.81 0.05
CA GLY A 103 1.78 -17.48 -0.55
C GLY A 103 1.11 -16.51 0.42
N TYR A 104 -0.02 -16.91 1.02
CA TYR A 104 -0.74 -16.04 1.95
C TYR A 104 0.08 -15.65 3.18
N ILE A 105 0.83 -16.59 3.75
CA ILE A 105 1.56 -16.35 5.00
C ILE A 105 2.86 -15.57 4.74
N ASP A 106 3.57 -15.85 3.65
CA ASP A 106 4.80 -15.10 3.29
C ASP A 106 4.52 -13.62 3.04
N ASP A 107 3.39 -13.30 2.40
CA ASP A 107 3.03 -11.92 2.05
C ASP A 107 2.24 -11.20 3.17
N SER A 108 1.91 -11.91 4.26
CA SER A 108 1.07 -11.38 5.35
C SER A 108 1.74 -10.25 6.16
N LYS A 109 0.93 -9.26 6.53
CA LYS A 109 1.31 -8.10 7.34
C LYS A 109 0.63 -8.14 8.71
N ILE A 110 1.31 -7.63 9.74
CA ILE A 110 0.68 -7.43 11.06
C ILE A 110 -0.38 -6.34 10.91
N ASN A 111 -1.64 -6.66 11.21
CA ASN A 111 -2.74 -5.71 11.19
C ASN A 111 -3.02 -5.13 12.60
N TRP A 112 -3.94 -4.17 12.66
CA TRP A 112 -4.28 -3.48 13.91
C TRP A 112 -4.99 -4.38 14.92
N ALA A 113 -5.76 -5.39 14.47
CA ALA A 113 -6.37 -6.37 15.36
C ALA A 113 -5.31 -7.09 16.22
N HIS A 114 -4.25 -7.59 15.58
CA HIS A 114 -3.18 -8.30 16.28
C HIS A 114 -2.34 -7.38 17.17
N ILE A 115 -2.12 -6.11 16.78
CA ILE A 115 -1.44 -5.12 17.64
C ILE A 115 -2.27 -4.84 18.90
N GLY A 116 -3.59 -4.62 18.75
CA GLY A 116 -4.49 -4.41 19.89
C GLY A 116 -4.55 -5.62 20.83
N LEU A 117 -4.66 -6.83 20.26
CA LEU A 117 -4.63 -8.07 21.05
C LEU A 117 -3.28 -8.26 21.78
N ALA A 118 -2.16 -8.00 21.11
CA ALA A 118 -0.83 -8.07 21.73
C ALA A 118 -0.64 -7.04 22.86
N GLN A 119 -1.23 -5.84 22.73
CA GLN A 119 -1.24 -4.85 23.81
C GLN A 119 -2.03 -5.33 25.03
N LEU A 120 -3.21 -5.91 24.81
CA LEU A 120 -4.01 -6.47 25.90
C LEU A 120 -3.24 -7.57 26.65
N LEU A 121 -2.50 -8.42 25.94
CA LEU A 121 -1.60 -9.42 26.54
C LEU A 121 -0.44 -8.77 27.32
N LYS A 122 0.25 -7.77 26.72
CA LYS A 122 1.34 -7.03 27.37
C LYS A 122 0.91 -6.41 28.70
N HIS A 123 -0.29 -5.83 28.72
CA HIS A 123 -0.88 -5.18 29.90
C HIS A 123 -1.65 -6.13 30.82
N LYS A 124 -1.55 -7.45 30.60
CA LYS A 124 -2.21 -8.50 31.40
C LYS A 124 -3.73 -8.29 31.52
N ARG A 125 -4.36 -7.80 30.45
CA ARG A 125 -5.83 -7.69 30.33
C ARG A 125 -6.45 -8.97 29.80
N LEU A 126 -5.64 -9.77 29.12
CA LEU A 126 -5.94 -11.12 28.67
C LEU A 126 -4.73 -11.99 29.02
N ASP A 127 -4.95 -13.28 29.23
CA ASP A 127 -3.87 -14.23 29.48
C ASP A 127 -3.77 -15.29 28.38
N ARG A 128 -4.87 -15.61 27.69
CA ARG A 128 -4.88 -16.74 26.75
C ARG A 128 -5.39 -16.37 25.37
N VAL A 129 -4.67 -16.82 24.34
CA VAL A 129 -5.15 -16.79 22.94
C VAL A 129 -5.21 -18.20 22.39
N LEU A 130 -6.36 -18.55 21.82
CA LEU A 130 -6.56 -19.73 20.99
C LEU A 130 -6.69 -19.26 19.55
N THR A 131 -6.05 -19.93 18.60
CA THR A 131 -6.18 -19.59 17.18
C THR A 131 -6.36 -20.83 16.31
N THR A 132 -7.29 -20.75 15.37
CA THR A 132 -7.45 -21.74 14.29
C THR A 132 -6.65 -21.38 13.04
N ASN A 133 -5.94 -20.26 13.05
CA ASN A 133 -5.17 -19.79 11.91
C ASN A 133 -3.76 -20.42 11.86
N PHE A 134 -3.28 -20.63 10.64
CA PHE A 134 -1.93 -21.14 10.38
C PHE A 134 -0.85 -20.05 10.34
N ASP A 135 -1.25 -18.79 10.27
CA ASP A 135 -0.35 -17.64 10.26
C ASP A 135 0.30 -17.39 11.64
N GLN A 136 1.32 -16.52 11.65
CA GLN A 136 2.06 -16.16 12.86
C GLN A 136 1.80 -14.71 13.28
N LEU A 137 0.69 -14.09 12.86
CA LEU A 137 0.46 -12.66 13.07
C LEU A 137 0.38 -12.29 14.55
N ILE A 138 -0.27 -13.10 15.38
CA ILE A 138 -0.31 -12.85 16.83
C ILE A 138 1.07 -12.92 17.47
N THR A 139 1.89 -13.92 17.12
CA THR A 139 3.25 -14.09 17.65
C THR A 139 4.16 -12.96 17.18
N ARG A 140 4.06 -12.56 15.90
CA ARG A 140 4.78 -11.41 15.34
C ARG A 140 4.38 -10.10 16.01
N ALA A 141 3.09 -9.90 16.29
CA ALA A 141 2.60 -8.72 17.00
C ALA A 141 3.06 -8.68 18.45
N CYS A 142 3.06 -9.83 19.14
CA CYS A 142 3.59 -9.97 20.50
C CYS A 142 5.07 -9.57 20.55
N ALA A 143 5.90 -10.12 19.65
CA ALA A 143 7.31 -9.74 19.54
C ALA A 143 7.49 -8.24 19.24
N LEU A 144 6.67 -7.68 18.35
CA LEU A 144 6.69 -6.26 18.01
C LEU A 144 6.43 -5.36 19.21
N VAL A 145 5.51 -5.73 20.12
CA VAL A 145 5.20 -4.94 21.32
C VAL A 145 6.03 -5.36 22.54
N ASN A 146 7.01 -6.24 22.36
CA ASN A 146 7.91 -6.76 23.39
C ASN A 146 7.21 -7.60 24.48
N VAL A 147 6.32 -8.52 24.08
CA VAL A 147 5.70 -9.54 24.95
C VAL A 147 5.92 -10.93 24.36
N PHE A 148 6.24 -11.92 25.20
CA PHE A 148 6.63 -13.26 24.76
C PHE A 148 5.78 -14.33 25.46
N PRO A 149 4.53 -14.58 24.98
CA PRO A 149 3.71 -15.67 25.51
C PRO A 149 4.32 -17.05 25.19
N ALA A 150 3.96 -18.06 25.98
CA ALA A 150 4.27 -19.44 25.61
C ALA A 150 3.45 -19.83 24.36
N VAL A 151 4.11 -20.36 23.32
CA VAL A 151 3.44 -20.72 22.05
C VAL A 151 3.37 -22.24 21.93
N TYR A 152 2.17 -22.77 21.76
CA TYR A 152 1.91 -24.20 21.64
C TYR A 152 1.27 -24.54 20.29
N ASP A 153 1.83 -25.52 19.59
CA ASP A 153 1.22 -26.17 18.42
C ASP A 153 0.57 -27.48 18.88
N LEU A 154 -0.76 -27.51 18.88
CA LEU A 154 -1.49 -28.65 19.43
C LEU A 154 -1.62 -29.81 18.46
N THR A 155 -1.25 -29.66 17.19
CA THR A 155 -1.29 -30.77 16.21
C THR A 155 -0.19 -31.80 16.42
N ALA A 156 0.91 -31.39 17.04
CA ALA A 156 2.04 -32.26 17.36
C ALA A 156 1.93 -32.90 18.76
N PHE A 157 0.78 -32.74 19.42
CA PHE A 157 0.62 -33.02 20.85
C PHE A 157 -0.31 -34.23 21.13
N HIS A 158 -0.05 -34.94 22.23
CA HIS A 158 -0.93 -35.97 22.78
C HIS A 158 -1.45 -35.59 24.18
N PRO A 159 -2.78 -35.55 24.42
CA PRO A 159 -3.44 -35.04 25.64
C PRO A 159 -2.87 -35.50 26.98
N THR A 160 -2.40 -36.75 27.03
CA THR A 160 -1.87 -37.39 28.23
C THR A 160 -0.50 -36.86 28.67
N GLN A 161 0.15 -36.00 27.88
CA GLN A 161 1.49 -35.49 28.17
C GLN A 161 1.50 -34.08 28.79
N MET A 162 0.39 -33.32 28.74
CA MET A 162 0.33 -31.99 29.36
C MET A 162 -0.17 -32.05 30.79
N ARG A 163 0.60 -31.44 31.68
CA ARG A 163 0.16 -31.13 33.05
C ARG A 163 -0.56 -29.79 33.01
N MET A 164 -1.90 -29.82 32.92
CA MET A 164 -2.72 -28.60 32.78
C MET A 164 -2.45 -27.57 33.88
N ALA A 165 -2.20 -28.01 35.11
CA ALA A 165 -1.87 -27.14 36.24
C ALA A 165 -0.52 -26.41 36.11
N GLU A 166 0.36 -26.84 35.21
CA GLU A 166 1.67 -26.22 34.94
C GLU A 166 1.64 -25.32 33.69
N LEU A 167 0.48 -25.16 33.03
CA LEU A 167 0.37 -24.28 31.87
C LEU A 167 0.55 -22.82 32.31
N PRO A 168 1.44 -22.05 31.64
CA PRO A 168 1.57 -20.64 31.92
C PRO A 168 0.26 -19.91 31.61
N ASP A 169 -0.05 -18.90 32.42
CA ASP A 169 -1.24 -18.08 32.20
C ASP A 169 -1.14 -17.37 30.84
N LEU A 170 0.00 -16.74 30.55
CA LEU A 170 0.27 -16.03 29.29
C LEU A 170 0.67 -17.00 28.17
N ALA A 171 -0.29 -17.41 27.33
CA ALA A 171 -0.08 -18.44 26.31
C ALA A 171 -0.90 -18.24 25.03
N VAL A 172 -0.31 -18.66 23.89
CA VAL A 172 -0.93 -18.73 22.57
C VAL A 172 -0.97 -20.19 22.11
N PHE A 173 -2.16 -20.69 21.79
CA PHE A 173 -2.38 -22.07 21.35
C PHE A 173 -2.85 -22.08 19.88
N HIS A 174 -2.04 -22.65 19.01
CA HIS A 174 -2.43 -22.97 17.63
C HIS A 174 -3.17 -24.30 17.62
N LEU A 175 -4.48 -24.24 17.40
CA LEU A 175 -5.37 -25.39 17.49
C LEU A 175 -5.28 -26.29 16.27
N HIS A 176 -5.12 -25.73 15.07
CA HIS A 176 -5.08 -26.50 13.81
C HIS A 176 -3.68 -26.68 13.24
N GLY A 177 -2.68 -26.11 13.92
CA GLY A 177 -1.28 -26.13 13.52
C GLY A 177 -0.78 -24.75 13.15
N GLN A 178 0.51 -24.68 12.90
CA GLN A 178 1.21 -23.46 12.46
C GLN A 178 1.99 -23.75 11.19
N ARG A 179 2.32 -22.71 10.43
CA ARG A 179 3.10 -22.79 9.19
C ARG A 179 4.34 -23.69 9.27
N ASN A 180 5.16 -23.53 10.31
CA ASN A 180 6.40 -24.28 10.50
C ASN A 180 6.19 -25.57 11.32
N GLY A 181 4.93 -25.91 11.61
CA GLY A 181 4.52 -27.11 12.32
C GLY A 181 4.54 -28.36 11.43
N PHE A 182 4.39 -29.52 12.06
CA PHE A 182 4.44 -30.81 11.37
C PHE A 182 3.18 -31.08 10.52
N SER A 183 2.03 -30.56 10.95
CA SER A 183 0.71 -30.82 10.37
C SER A 183 -0.13 -29.54 10.25
N LEU A 184 -0.92 -29.46 9.18
CA LEU A 184 -1.90 -28.39 8.96
C LEU A 184 -3.28 -29.02 8.83
N LEU A 185 -4.02 -29.10 9.94
CA LEU A 185 -5.29 -29.81 10.01
C LEU A 185 -6.39 -29.01 9.30
N ASN A 186 -6.81 -29.52 8.15
CA ASN A 186 -7.90 -28.96 7.33
C ASN A 186 -8.86 -30.04 6.82
N ASP A 187 -8.58 -31.29 7.19
CA ASP A 187 -9.34 -32.46 6.79
C ASP A 187 -10.49 -32.71 7.79
N PRO A 188 -11.73 -32.96 7.34
CA PRO A 188 -12.85 -33.19 8.25
C PRO A 188 -12.60 -34.32 9.27
N ASP A 189 -11.99 -35.44 8.84
CA ASP A 189 -11.80 -36.60 9.70
C ASP A 189 -10.69 -36.35 10.72
N GLU A 190 -9.59 -35.73 10.28
CA GLU A 190 -8.49 -35.34 11.17
C GLU A 190 -8.94 -34.29 12.20
N LEU A 191 -9.74 -33.30 11.77
CA LEU A 191 -10.28 -32.27 12.66
C LEU A 191 -11.21 -32.86 13.73
N ALA A 192 -12.08 -33.80 13.36
CA ALA A 192 -12.99 -34.45 14.30
C ALA A 192 -12.22 -35.28 15.35
N GLN A 193 -11.22 -36.03 14.91
CA GLN A 193 -10.34 -36.78 15.83
C GLN A 193 -9.54 -35.84 16.74
N HIS A 194 -9.03 -34.74 16.18
CA HIS A 194 -8.24 -33.78 16.92
C HIS A 194 -9.07 -33.00 17.96
N ALA A 195 -10.32 -32.63 17.63
CA ALA A 195 -11.21 -31.95 18.57
C ALA A 195 -11.46 -32.77 19.85
N GLN A 196 -11.60 -34.10 19.74
CA GLN A 196 -11.73 -34.97 20.91
C GLN A 196 -10.52 -34.88 21.86
N GLN A 197 -9.32 -34.69 21.29
CA GLN A 197 -8.08 -34.54 22.04
C GLN A 197 -7.97 -33.16 22.70
N LEU A 198 -8.61 -32.14 22.14
CA LEU A 198 -8.54 -30.75 22.63
C LEU A 198 -9.50 -30.44 23.78
N LYS A 199 -10.45 -31.33 24.11
CA LYS A 199 -11.42 -31.09 25.19
C LYS A 199 -10.78 -30.60 26.50
N PRO A 200 -9.69 -31.21 27.03
CA PRO A 200 -9.07 -30.75 28.27
C PRO A 200 -8.53 -29.30 28.19
N ILE A 201 -8.05 -28.87 27.02
CA ILE A 201 -7.57 -27.50 26.80
C ILE A 201 -8.73 -26.52 26.80
N PHE A 202 -9.87 -26.89 26.19
CA PHE A 202 -11.09 -26.07 26.21
C PHE A 202 -11.67 -25.97 27.63
N ASP A 203 -11.70 -27.06 28.38
CA ASP A 203 -12.15 -27.07 29.77
C ASP A 203 -11.26 -26.15 30.64
N HIS A 204 -9.93 -26.25 30.50
CA HIS A 204 -8.99 -25.37 31.20
C HIS A 204 -9.12 -23.91 30.75
N ALA A 205 -9.32 -23.65 29.45
CA ALA A 205 -9.49 -22.31 28.93
C ALA A 205 -10.83 -21.67 29.37
N ARG A 206 -11.83 -22.49 29.71
CA ARG A 206 -13.13 -22.08 30.27
C ARG A 206 -13.09 -21.86 31.77
N GLU A 207 -12.25 -22.61 32.48
CA GLU A 207 -12.15 -22.53 33.93
C GLU A 207 -11.76 -21.13 34.41
N ARG A 208 -12.71 -20.43 35.05
CA ARG A 208 -12.55 -19.11 35.67
C ARG A 208 -12.02 -18.02 34.72
N ARG A 209 -12.40 -18.08 33.44
CA ARG A 209 -12.00 -17.11 32.42
C ARG A 209 -13.18 -16.63 31.60
N LEU A 210 -13.24 -15.32 31.35
CA LEU A 210 -14.13 -14.72 30.37
C LEU A 210 -13.71 -15.16 28.96
N TRP A 211 -14.65 -15.42 28.05
CA TRP A 211 -14.35 -15.78 26.66
C TRP A 211 -14.71 -14.66 25.68
N ILE A 212 -13.84 -14.41 24.71
CA ILE A 212 -14.09 -13.49 23.59
C ILE A 212 -13.76 -14.22 22.29
N VAL A 213 -14.73 -14.33 21.39
CA VAL A 213 -14.55 -14.99 20.08
C VAL A 213 -14.63 -13.96 18.97
N VAL A 214 -13.57 -13.81 18.17
CA VAL A 214 -13.46 -12.79 17.11
C VAL A 214 -12.94 -13.37 15.81
N GLY A 215 -13.67 -13.18 14.71
CA GLY A 215 -13.22 -13.59 13.37
C GLY A 215 -13.19 -15.11 13.14
N TYR A 216 -13.67 -15.90 14.10
CA TYR A 216 -13.91 -17.34 13.95
C TYR A 216 -15.38 -17.59 13.57
N SER A 217 -15.63 -18.38 12.53
CA SER A 217 -16.99 -18.63 12.03
C SER A 217 -17.69 -19.81 12.71
N GLY A 218 -16.93 -20.79 13.21
CA GLY A 218 -17.44 -22.09 13.67
C GLY A 218 -18.07 -22.96 12.56
N GLU A 219 -18.00 -22.52 11.30
CA GLU A 219 -18.66 -23.20 10.19
C GLU A 219 -17.83 -24.38 9.70
N ALA A 220 -18.40 -25.59 9.74
CA ALA A 220 -17.74 -26.84 9.40
C ALA A 220 -16.49 -27.17 10.25
N ASP A 221 -16.44 -26.69 11.49
CA ASP A 221 -15.32 -26.88 12.42
C ASP A 221 -15.79 -27.58 13.72
N PRO A 222 -15.31 -28.80 14.02
CA PRO A 222 -15.70 -29.55 15.21
C PRO A 222 -15.38 -28.84 16.55
N LEU A 223 -14.49 -27.85 16.55
CA LEU A 223 -14.20 -27.08 17.77
C LEU A 223 -15.41 -26.30 18.27
N LEU A 224 -16.36 -25.95 17.39
CA LEU A 224 -17.58 -25.28 17.80
C LEU A 224 -18.38 -26.14 18.81
N GLU A 225 -18.41 -27.46 18.63
CA GLU A 225 -19.09 -28.37 19.56
C GLU A 225 -18.46 -28.30 20.97
N LEU A 226 -17.14 -28.16 21.06
CA LEU A 226 -16.45 -27.98 22.36
C LEU A 226 -16.78 -26.63 23.01
N ILE A 227 -16.94 -25.57 22.22
CA ILE A 227 -17.36 -24.26 22.73
C ILE A 227 -18.80 -24.33 23.26
N GLN A 228 -19.66 -25.08 22.58
CA GLN A 228 -21.08 -25.26 22.92
C GLN A 228 -21.33 -26.33 23.98
N ALA A 229 -20.36 -27.21 24.28
CA ALA A 229 -20.56 -28.37 25.15
C ALA A 229 -21.00 -28.01 26.57
N ASP A 230 -20.49 -26.90 27.13
CA ASP A 230 -20.62 -26.54 28.54
C ASP A 230 -21.01 -25.06 28.73
N CYS A 231 -21.45 -24.72 29.94
CA CYS A 231 -21.78 -23.34 30.32
C CYS A 231 -20.51 -22.51 30.57
N HIS A 232 -20.46 -21.28 30.03
CA HIS A 232 -19.37 -20.34 30.25
C HIS A 232 -19.64 -19.49 31.49
N GLN A 233 -19.30 -19.99 32.68
CA GLN A 233 -19.64 -19.36 33.97
C GLN A 233 -19.22 -17.88 34.10
N CYS A 234 -18.13 -17.48 33.43
CA CYS A 234 -17.61 -16.11 33.42
C CYS A 234 -18.08 -15.29 32.20
N GLY A 235 -18.95 -15.84 31.37
CA GLY A 235 -19.42 -15.20 30.13
C GLY A 235 -18.62 -15.62 28.89
N LEU A 236 -19.32 -15.69 27.76
CA LEU A 236 -18.71 -15.75 26.43
C LEU A 236 -19.30 -14.64 25.56
N TYR A 237 -18.45 -13.83 24.95
CA TYR A 237 -18.82 -12.80 23.98
C TYR A 237 -18.44 -13.25 22.58
N TRP A 238 -19.43 -13.44 21.72
CA TRP A 238 -19.23 -13.75 20.31
C TRP A 238 -19.38 -12.48 19.47
N ILE A 239 -18.27 -12.03 18.88
CA ILE A 239 -18.21 -10.77 18.16
C ILE A 239 -18.46 -11.00 16.67
N SER A 240 -19.50 -10.37 16.13
CA SER A 240 -19.87 -10.48 14.71
C SER A 240 -19.93 -9.12 14.03
N THR A 241 -19.59 -9.07 12.75
CA THR A 241 -19.84 -7.89 11.90
C THR A 241 -21.28 -7.81 11.39
N GLN A 242 -22.07 -8.86 11.60
CA GLN A 242 -23.48 -8.92 11.23
C GLN A 242 -24.36 -8.79 12.48
N PRO A 243 -25.51 -8.10 12.40
CA PRO A 243 -26.37 -7.86 13.56
C PRO A 243 -27.03 -9.13 14.09
N THR A 244 -27.17 -10.16 13.24
CA THR A 244 -27.80 -11.43 13.59
C THR A 244 -26.77 -12.57 13.50
N PRO A 245 -26.65 -13.42 14.54
CA PRO A 245 -25.82 -14.61 14.48
C PRO A 245 -26.22 -15.57 13.34
N LYS A 246 -25.25 -16.32 12.83
CA LYS A 246 -25.53 -17.39 11.86
C LYS A 246 -26.35 -18.53 12.52
N PRO A 247 -27.24 -19.21 11.77
CA PRO A 247 -28.14 -20.23 12.34
C PRO A 247 -27.45 -21.38 13.09
N HIS A 248 -26.25 -21.79 12.65
CA HIS A 248 -25.51 -22.88 13.31
C HIS A 248 -24.99 -22.52 14.70
N LEU A 249 -25.00 -21.23 15.08
CA LEU A 249 -24.64 -20.76 16.41
C LEU A 249 -25.83 -20.73 17.39
N ALA A 250 -27.04 -21.13 16.96
CA ALA A 250 -28.25 -21.00 17.78
C ALA A 250 -28.12 -21.68 19.16
N GLU A 251 -27.52 -22.87 19.20
CA GLU A 251 -27.31 -23.63 20.45
C GLU A 251 -26.33 -22.92 21.40
N LEU A 252 -25.37 -22.13 20.89
CA LEU A 252 -24.43 -21.38 21.73
C LEU A 252 -25.14 -20.31 22.56
N PHE A 253 -26.18 -19.69 22.01
CA PHE A 253 -26.93 -18.62 22.65
C PHE A 253 -28.15 -19.12 23.42
N SER A 254 -28.25 -20.44 23.66
CA SER A 254 -29.31 -20.99 24.50
C SER A 254 -29.18 -20.49 25.95
N ALA A 255 -30.27 -20.56 26.71
CA ALA A 255 -30.33 -19.95 28.04
C ALA A 255 -29.26 -20.48 29.01
N GLU A 256 -28.83 -21.73 28.81
CA GLU A 256 -27.94 -22.51 29.69
C GLU A 256 -26.45 -22.24 29.46
N ARG A 257 -26.05 -21.66 28.31
CA ARG A 257 -24.64 -21.52 27.92
C ARG A 257 -23.95 -20.26 28.44
N TYR A 258 -24.72 -19.28 28.90
CA TYR A 258 -24.25 -17.96 29.35
C TYR A 258 -23.32 -17.27 28.32
N ALA A 259 -23.73 -17.28 27.06
CA ALA A 259 -23.05 -16.61 25.95
C ALA A 259 -23.89 -15.44 25.40
N PHE A 260 -23.20 -14.43 24.88
CA PHE A 260 -23.76 -13.16 24.44
C PHE A 260 -23.28 -12.84 23.03
N HIS A 261 -24.21 -12.39 22.19
CA HIS A 261 -23.88 -11.84 20.88
C HIS A 261 -23.58 -10.35 21.02
N LEU A 262 -22.46 -9.90 20.43
CA LEU A 262 -22.10 -8.49 20.33
C LEU A 262 -21.85 -8.15 18.86
N HIS A 263 -22.64 -7.21 18.34
CA HIS A 263 -22.53 -6.73 16.97
C HIS A 263 -21.52 -5.57 16.89
N HIS A 264 -20.45 -5.76 16.11
CA HIS A 264 -19.39 -4.78 15.88
C HIS A 264 -19.07 -4.68 14.37
N PRO A 265 -19.76 -3.79 13.62
CA PRO A 265 -19.75 -3.78 12.16
C PRO A 265 -18.40 -3.39 11.54
N GLU A 266 -17.54 -2.66 12.26
CA GLU A 266 -16.25 -2.16 11.77
C GLU A 266 -15.13 -3.23 11.75
N GLY A 267 -15.44 -4.46 12.15
CA GLY A 267 -14.52 -5.60 12.07
C GLY A 267 -13.48 -5.67 13.20
N ALA A 268 -12.59 -6.67 13.08
CA ALA A 268 -11.66 -7.05 14.14
C ALA A 268 -10.61 -5.98 14.47
N ASP A 269 -10.13 -5.25 13.46
CA ASP A 269 -9.14 -4.18 13.64
C ASP A 269 -9.66 -3.07 14.56
N HIS A 270 -10.86 -2.56 14.24
CA HIS A 270 -11.51 -1.54 15.06
C HIS A 270 -11.87 -2.09 16.45
N PHE A 271 -12.37 -3.33 16.53
CA PHE A 271 -12.75 -3.96 17.78
C PHE A 271 -11.58 -4.04 18.78
N PHE A 272 -10.46 -4.65 18.40
CA PHE A 272 -9.33 -4.82 19.32
C PHE A 272 -8.61 -3.51 19.63
N MET A 273 -8.55 -2.56 18.68
CA MET A 273 -8.03 -1.23 18.94
C MET A 273 -8.90 -0.48 19.97
N LYS A 274 -10.23 -0.52 19.80
CA LYS A 274 -11.18 0.08 20.76
C LYS A 274 -11.08 -0.60 22.13
N LEU A 275 -11.02 -1.93 22.16
CA LEU A 275 -10.91 -2.70 23.40
C LEU A 275 -9.60 -2.40 24.13
N ALA A 276 -8.47 -2.38 23.43
CA ALA A 276 -7.18 -2.01 24.00
C ALA A 276 -7.21 -0.59 24.58
N ARG A 277 -7.81 0.36 23.87
CA ARG A 277 -7.97 1.74 24.36
C ARG A 277 -8.84 1.81 25.60
N ASP A 278 -10.00 1.20 25.59
CA ASP A 278 -10.96 1.26 26.72
C ASP A 278 -10.46 0.41 27.93
N MET A 279 -9.42 -0.42 27.76
CA MET A 279 -8.71 -1.18 28.80
C MET A 279 -7.37 -0.57 29.24
N ASP A 280 -7.10 0.69 28.86
CA ASP A 280 -5.88 1.45 29.19
C ASP A 280 -4.58 0.81 28.66
N ALA A 281 -4.67 0.13 27.51
CA ALA A 281 -3.58 -0.56 26.82
C ALA A 281 -3.28 0.03 25.43
N TRP A 282 -3.64 1.29 25.19
CA TRP A 282 -3.42 1.98 23.91
C TRP A 282 -3.04 3.46 24.13
N PRO A 283 -2.19 4.08 23.28
CA PRO A 283 -1.47 3.52 22.13
C PRO A 283 -0.24 2.70 22.52
N PRO A 284 0.22 1.79 21.64
CA PRO A 284 1.50 1.11 21.78
C PRO A 284 2.67 2.06 22.05
N THR A 285 3.59 1.66 22.93
CA THR A 285 4.83 2.42 23.21
C THR A 285 5.61 2.71 21.93
N LEU A 286 5.60 1.80 20.95
CA LEU A 286 6.27 2.00 19.67
C LEU A 286 5.75 3.20 18.87
N LEU A 287 4.49 3.61 19.09
CA LEU A 287 3.87 4.76 18.42
C LEU A 287 4.00 6.05 19.26
N GLY A 288 3.77 5.95 20.58
CA GLY A 288 3.78 7.13 21.46
C GLY A 288 5.17 7.52 21.98
N GLN A 289 6.08 6.56 22.13
CA GLN A 289 7.41 6.72 22.73
C GLN A 289 8.43 5.78 22.05
N PRO A 290 8.74 5.99 20.75
CA PRO A 290 9.54 5.05 19.96
C PRO A 290 10.94 4.78 20.54
N PHE A 291 11.61 5.78 21.14
CA PHE A 291 12.91 5.59 21.80
C PHE A 291 12.83 4.74 23.06
N ALA A 292 11.77 4.95 23.86
CA ALA A 292 11.52 4.13 25.04
C ALA A 292 11.23 2.68 24.63
N HIS A 293 10.47 2.48 23.56
CA HIS A 293 10.21 1.15 23.01
C HIS A 293 11.48 0.45 22.52
N LEU A 294 12.33 1.13 21.76
CA LEU A 294 13.62 0.58 21.33
C LEU A 294 14.50 0.22 22.53
N ARG A 295 14.54 1.07 23.56
CA ARG A 295 15.27 0.78 24.80
C ARG A 295 14.73 -0.48 25.49
N GLU A 296 13.41 -0.62 25.56
CA GLU A 296 12.74 -1.79 26.13
C GLU A 296 13.19 -3.07 25.39
N GLN A 297 13.25 -3.03 24.05
CA GLN A 297 13.70 -4.17 23.23
C GLN A 297 15.19 -4.49 23.37
N LEU A 298 16.03 -3.49 23.66
CA LEU A 298 17.48 -3.68 23.89
C LEU A 298 17.81 -4.14 25.30
N THR A 299 16.84 -4.12 26.22
CA THR A 299 17.05 -4.49 27.64
C THR A 299 17.43 -5.97 27.83
N PRO A 300 16.79 -6.94 27.14
CA PRO A 300 17.13 -8.36 27.28
C PRO A 300 18.47 -8.77 26.65
N ILE A 301 19.12 -7.90 25.86
CA ILE A 301 20.41 -8.21 25.26
C ILE A 301 21.46 -8.20 26.38
N ALA A 302 22.11 -9.35 26.59
CA ALA A 302 23.17 -9.49 27.58
C ALA A 302 24.32 -8.51 27.28
N GLU A 303 24.84 -7.86 28.32
CA GLU A 303 26.00 -6.98 28.18
C GLU A 303 27.23 -7.80 27.78
N PHE A 304 28.09 -7.18 26.98
CA PHE A 304 29.37 -7.78 26.64
C PHE A 304 30.25 -7.80 27.90
N ILE A 305 30.66 -8.99 28.34
CA ILE A 305 31.49 -9.16 29.54
C ILE A 305 32.92 -8.72 29.22
N GLU A 306 33.28 -7.53 29.69
CA GLU A 306 34.67 -7.09 29.80
C GLU A 306 35.26 -7.73 31.07
N ASP A 307 36.31 -8.54 30.90
CA ASP A 307 37.08 -9.26 31.93
C ASP A 307 36.51 -10.59 32.47
N GLY A 308 37.30 -11.65 32.22
CA GLY A 308 36.96 -13.02 32.51
C GLY A 308 37.04 -13.41 33.99
N LYS A 309 36.01 -14.15 34.44
CA LYS A 309 36.17 -15.38 35.22
C LYS A 309 35.04 -16.36 34.89
N GLN A 310 35.14 -17.02 33.74
CA GLN A 310 34.54 -18.35 33.55
C GLN A 310 35.28 -19.10 32.43
N ASN A 311 36.04 -20.11 32.83
CA ASN A 311 36.60 -21.20 32.01
C ASN A 311 37.70 -20.85 30.99
N ASP A 312 38.94 -20.73 31.48
CA ASP A 312 40.22 -21.17 30.86
C ASP A 312 40.33 -21.28 29.33
N LYS A 313 39.95 -20.24 28.56
CA LYS A 313 40.49 -19.98 27.21
C LYS A 313 40.61 -18.47 26.96
N PRO A 314 41.75 -17.98 26.44
CA PRO A 314 41.90 -16.59 26.06
C PRO A 314 41.12 -16.34 24.76
N TYR A 315 40.12 -15.46 24.79
CA TYR A 315 39.51 -14.91 23.58
C TYR A 315 39.90 -13.43 23.47
N TYR A 316 40.73 -13.16 22.46
CA TYR A 316 41.17 -11.88 21.89
C TYR A 316 41.57 -10.75 22.86
N HIS A 317 42.88 -10.55 22.97
CA HIS A 317 43.46 -9.27 23.37
C HIS A 317 43.61 -8.34 22.15
N ASP A 318 43.46 -7.04 22.42
CA ASP A 318 43.96 -5.88 21.68
C ASP A 318 43.14 -5.36 20.48
N GLU A 319 42.00 -4.69 20.77
CA GLU A 319 41.66 -3.45 20.09
C GLU A 319 41.50 -2.30 21.12
N PRO A 320 42.20 -1.16 20.98
CA PRO A 320 42.09 0.00 21.90
C PRO A 320 40.72 0.70 21.87
N ASN A 321 39.79 0.23 21.04
CA ASN A 321 38.49 0.82 20.74
C ASN A 321 37.36 -0.22 20.91
N GLY A 322 37.37 -1.02 21.98
CA GLY A 322 36.28 -1.94 22.30
C GLY A 322 34.95 -1.20 22.49
N ILE A 323 34.29 -0.84 21.41
CA ILE A 323 32.99 -0.17 21.41
C ILE A 323 31.97 -1.23 21.79
N ASP A 324 31.51 -1.17 23.04
CA ASP A 324 30.28 -1.84 23.43
C ASP A 324 29.13 -1.18 22.68
N TRP A 325 28.80 -1.75 21.52
CA TRP A 325 27.76 -1.28 20.61
C TRP A 325 26.41 -1.15 21.31
N LEU A 326 26.14 -1.97 22.32
CA LEU A 326 24.91 -1.88 23.11
C LEU A 326 24.92 -0.65 24.01
N LYS A 327 26.03 -0.39 24.73
CA LYS A 327 26.20 0.87 25.49
C LYS A 327 26.16 2.10 24.58
N GLN A 328 26.79 2.07 23.41
CA GLN A 328 26.73 3.18 22.46
C GLN A 328 25.31 3.41 21.96
N THR A 329 24.60 2.35 21.58
CA THR A 329 23.21 2.45 21.11
C THR A 329 22.30 3.00 22.21
N ARG A 330 22.44 2.54 23.46
CA ARG A 330 21.70 3.09 24.60
C ARG A 330 21.99 4.59 24.81
N ARG A 331 23.26 5.00 24.74
CA ARG A 331 23.64 6.44 24.81
C ARG A 331 23.00 7.27 23.70
N LEU A 332 22.96 6.75 22.46
CA LEU A 332 22.31 7.43 21.33
C LEU A 332 20.80 7.56 21.56
N LEU A 333 20.14 6.53 22.09
CA LEU A 333 18.72 6.61 22.46
C LEU A 333 18.47 7.63 23.58
N ASP A 334 19.34 7.70 24.58
CA ASP A 334 19.21 8.66 25.69
C ASP A 334 19.45 10.10 25.24
N GLN A 335 20.41 10.31 24.33
CA GLN A 335 20.62 11.61 23.69
C GLN A 335 19.41 12.00 22.86
N ALA A 336 18.87 11.10 22.03
CA ALA A 336 17.68 11.34 21.24
C ALA A 336 16.46 11.70 22.11
N GLU A 337 16.27 11.02 23.25
CA GLU A 337 15.16 11.32 24.18
C GLU A 337 15.38 12.62 24.96
N THR A 338 16.62 12.95 25.33
CA THR A 338 16.94 14.22 26.00
C THR A 338 16.68 15.41 25.07
N LEU A 339 17.06 15.28 23.80
CA LEU A 339 16.76 16.25 22.75
C LEU A 339 15.25 16.40 22.55
N LEU A 340 14.51 15.28 22.57
CA LEU A 340 13.05 15.28 22.48
C LEU A 340 12.38 16.00 23.67
N LYS A 341 12.80 15.75 24.91
CA LYS A 341 12.19 16.34 26.12
C LYS A 341 12.44 17.84 26.28
N ALA A 342 13.61 18.33 25.85
CA ALA A 342 13.93 19.76 25.91
C ALA A 342 13.04 20.60 24.97
N ASP A 343 12.45 19.98 23.94
CA ASP A 343 11.65 20.64 22.91
C ASP A 343 10.16 20.75 23.29
N VAL A 344 9.60 19.73 23.96
CA VAL A 344 8.18 19.71 24.39
C VAL A 344 7.88 20.77 25.47
N SER A 345 8.88 21.20 26.25
CA SER A 345 8.72 22.28 27.24
C SER A 345 8.52 23.69 26.62
N GLY A 346 8.57 23.81 25.29
CA GLY A 346 8.45 25.10 24.58
C GLY A 346 7.22 25.27 23.67
N GLN A 347 6.32 24.29 23.58
CA GLN A 347 5.19 24.33 22.63
C GLN A 347 3.82 24.14 23.33
N ASP A 348 3.13 25.26 23.59
CA ASP A 348 1.72 25.29 23.97
C ASP A 348 0.82 25.21 22.73
N SER A 349 0.63 24.03 22.13
CA SER A 349 -0.62 23.65 21.42
C SER A 349 -0.55 22.24 20.81
N PRO A 350 -1.68 21.51 20.76
CA PRO A 350 -1.74 20.17 20.17
C PRO A 350 -1.99 20.25 18.65
N ALA A 351 -1.06 19.78 17.82
CA ALA A 351 -1.24 19.65 16.37
C ALA A 351 -0.80 18.27 15.83
N HIS A 352 -1.22 17.98 14.60
CA HIS A 352 -1.39 16.66 13.98
C HIS A 352 -0.12 15.77 13.89
N PRO A 353 -0.22 14.42 14.00
CA PRO A 353 0.94 13.50 14.07
C PRO A 353 1.89 13.47 12.85
N SER A 354 1.46 13.94 11.68
CA SER A 354 2.30 13.98 10.47
C SER A 354 3.22 15.20 10.40
N GLN A 355 2.87 16.30 11.09
CA GLN A 355 3.75 17.47 11.23
C GLN A 355 4.89 17.19 12.23
N ASP A 356 4.62 16.35 13.23
CA ASP A 356 5.59 16.00 14.28
C ASP A 356 6.81 15.25 13.75
N VAL A 357 6.70 14.33 12.79
CA VAL A 357 7.87 13.56 12.33
C VAL A 357 8.85 14.43 11.52
N ASN A 358 8.35 15.37 10.71
CA ASN A 358 9.20 16.29 9.96
C ASN A 358 9.79 17.38 10.88
N ALA A 359 9.01 17.92 11.82
CA ALA A 359 9.52 18.82 12.85
C ALA A 359 10.58 18.14 13.72
N TYR A 360 10.35 16.88 14.10
CA TYR A 360 11.27 16.00 14.84
C TYR A 360 12.59 15.75 14.09
N LEU A 361 12.54 15.45 12.78
CA LEU A 361 13.73 15.30 11.94
C LEU A 361 14.48 16.64 11.77
N ILE A 362 13.77 17.76 11.62
CA ILE A 362 14.36 19.10 11.50
C ILE A 362 15.01 19.54 12.82
N GLY A 363 14.44 19.18 13.97
CA GLY A 363 14.96 19.47 15.31
C GLY A 363 16.28 18.77 15.59
N GLY A 364 16.34 17.44 15.39
CA GLY A 364 17.58 16.67 15.52
C GLY A 364 18.67 17.12 14.54
N VAL A 365 18.28 17.44 13.30
CA VAL A 365 19.17 18.03 12.30
C VAL A 365 19.71 19.39 12.76
N SER A 366 18.90 20.22 13.44
CA SER A 366 19.30 21.56 13.91
C SER A 366 20.41 21.50 14.97
N ALA A 367 20.39 20.51 15.87
CA ALA A 367 21.48 20.28 16.84
C ALA A 367 22.79 19.86 16.15
N LEU A 368 22.70 19.04 15.09
CA LEU A 368 23.85 18.57 14.32
C LEU A 368 24.47 19.65 13.42
N GLN A 369 23.80 20.77 13.18
CA GLN A 369 24.36 21.91 12.44
C GLN A 369 25.52 22.61 13.18
N ASN A 370 25.65 22.36 14.49
CA ASN A 370 26.76 22.85 15.32
C ASN A 370 27.82 21.77 15.58
N SER A 371 27.74 20.62 14.90
CA SER A 371 28.77 19.58 14.98
C SER A 371 30.14 20.16 14.60
N THR A 372 31.18 19.73 15.31
CA THR A 372 32.58 20.05 14.96
C THR A 372 33.09 19.19 13.80
N ASP A 373 32.36 18.13 13.43
CA ASP A 373 32.64 17.29 12.27
C ASP A 373 32.00 17.92 11.00
N PRO A 374 32.79 18.35 10.00
CA PRO A 374 32.31 18.97 8.77
C PRO A 374 31.38 18.07 7.93
N ASP A 375 31.57 16.74 7.96
CA ASP A 375 30.72 15.80 7.22
C ASP A 375 29.34 15.70 7.87
N VAL A 376 29.30 15.56 9.19
CA VAL A 376 28.05 15.56 9.95
C VAL A 376 27.33 16.91 9.81
N GLN A 377 28.09 17.99 9.89
CA GLN A 377 27.55 19.35 9.78
C GLN A 377 26.96 19.61 8.39
N SER A 378 27.67 19.29 7.32
CA SER A 378 27.22 19.49 5.94
C SER A 378 25.99 18.64 5.62
N TRP A 379 25.95 17.36 6.03
CA TRP A 379 24.76 16.52 5.90
C TRP A 379 23.55 17.06 6.68
N ALA A 380 23.75 17.61 7.87
CA ALA A 380 22.68 18.27 8.62
C ALA A 380 22.08 19.44 7.82
N TRP A 381 22.91 20.29 7.22
CA TRP A 381 22.43 21.38 6.35
C TRP A 381 21.66 20.85 5.12
N VAL A 382 22.15 19.79 4.45
CA VAL A 382 21.43 19.16 3.33
C VAL A 382 20.07 18.62 3.78
N LYS A 383 20.00 17.88 4.89
CA LYS A 383 18.74 17.30 5.38
C LYS A 383 17.72 18.37 5.74
N LYS A 384 18.15 19.49 6.33
CA LYS A 384 17.27 20.63 6.62
C LYS A 384 16.75 21.28 5.34
N GLY A 385 17.63 21.48 4.35
CA GLY A 385 17.24 21.96 3.03
C GLY A 385 16.21 21.05 2.36
N ASN A 386 16.44 19.73 2.38
CA ASN A 386 15.51 18.75 1.81
C ASN A 386 14.13 18.77 2.49
N ALA A 387 14.10 18.94 3.81
CA ALA A 387 12.85 19.04 4.56
C ALA A 387 12.06 20.29 4.16
N GLN A 388 12.73 21.45 4.12
CA GLN A 388 12.13 22.72 3.71
C GLN A 388 11.65 22.70 2.25
N ALA A 389 12.42 22.07 1.35
CA ALA A 389 12.03 21.94 -0.05
C ALA A 389 10.79 21.05 -0.26
N ARG A 390 10.64 19.99 0.56
CA ARG A 390 9.44 19.14 0.54
C ARG A 390 8.22 19.86 1.11
N GLU A 391 8.39 20.60 2.19
CA GLU A 391 7.32 21.44 2.75
C GLU A 391 6.88 22.52 1.76
N ALA A 392 7.84 23.18 1.11
CA ALA A 392 7.56 24.14 0.05
C ALA A 392 6.75 23.53 -1.11
N GLN A 393 7.11 22.30 -1.54
CA GLN A 393 6.34 21.58 -2.55
C GLN A 393 4.89 21.34 -2.10
N SER A 394 4.69 20.88 -0.87
CA SER A 394 3.34 20.66 -0.32
C SER A 394 2.51 21.94 -0.25
N LEU A 395 3.13 23.08 0.07
CA LEU A 395 2.46 24.38 0.08
C LEU A 395 2.10 24.87 -1.33
N ALA A 396 2.98 24.63 -2.31
CA ALA A 396 2.68 24.95 -3.70
C ALA A 396 1.49 24.12 -4.21
N GLU A 397 1.43 22.84 -3.87
CA GLU A 397 0.33 21.93 -4.22
C GLU A 397 -0.99 22.30 -3.52
N SER A 398 -0.94 22.88 -2.31
CA SER A 398 -2.13 23.38 -1.60
C SER A 398 -2.55 24.79 -2.04
N GLY A 399 -1.78 25.44 -2.93
CA GLY A 399 -2.07 26.76 -3.50
C GLY A 399 -1.40 27.95 -2.81
N ASP A 400 -0.63 27.74 -1.74
CA ASP A 400 0.14 28.80 -1.06
C ASP A 400 1.53 28.98 -1.68
N LEU A 401 1.54 29.48 -2.92
CA LEU A 401 2.77 29.74 -3.66
C LEU A 401 3.70 30.77 -2.96
N PRO A 402 3.22 31.87 -2.36
CA PRO A 402 4.09 32.80 -1.64
C PRO A 402 4.87 32.14 -0.49
N ALA A 403 4.20 31.33 0.34
CA ALA A 403 4.87 30.61 1.43
C ALA A 403 5.83 29.55 0.89
N ALA A 404 5.43 28.81 -0.14
CA ALA A 404 6.28 27.83 -0.82
C ALA A 404 7.59 28.46 -1.31
N ARG A 405 7.52 29.61 -1.98
CA ARG A 405 8.71 30.35 -2.46
C ARG A 405 9.62 30.81 -1.34
N ALA A 406 9.04 31.27 -0.23
CA ALA A 406 9.83 31.66 0.94
C ALA A 406 10.64 30.47 1.49
N LEU A 407 10.02 29.28 1.55
CA LEU A 407 10.66 28.06 2.02
C LEU A 407 11.68 27.48 1.04
N TRP A 408 11.42 27.48 -0.28
CA TRP A 408 12.44 27.08 -1.27
C TRP A 408 13.66 27.99 -1.23
N LYS A 409 13.46 29.31 -1.05
CA LYS A 409 14.57 30.25 -0.85
C LYS A 409 15.38 29.92 0.40
N GLU A 410 14.72 29.55 1.50
CA GLU A 410 15.41 29.14 2.71
C GLU A 410 16.16 27.80 2.53
N ALA A 411 15.55 26.82 1.86
CA ALA A 411 16.20 25.57 1.49
C ALA A 411 17.49 25.81 0.68
N GLY A 412 17.44 26.73 -0.29
CA GLY A 412 18.60 27.19 -1.05
C GLY A 412 19.73 27.71 -0.17
N LYS A 413 19.42 28.48 0.89
CA LYS A 413 20.44 28.92 1.87
C LYS A 413 21.04 27.75 2.64
N ARG A 414 20.24 26.73 2.96
CA ARG A 414 20.76 25.52 3.64
C ARG A 414 21.72 24.73 2.76
N TYR A 415 21.38 24.53 1.50
CA TYR A 415 22.29 23.88 0.54
C TYR A 415 23.57 24.70 0.32
N ALA A 416 23.45 26.03 0.21
CA ALA A 416 24.60 26.92 0.11
C ALA A 416 25.52 26.79 1.34
N GLN A 417 24.95 26.67 2.54
CA GLN A 417 25.72 26.46 3.77
C GLN A 417 26.41 25.08 3.80
N ALA A 418 25.73 24.02 3.32
CA ALA A 418 26.35 22.71 3.17
C ALA A 418 27.56 22.75 2.24
N LEU A 419 27.41 23.37 1.06
CA LEU A 419 28.48 23.52 0.06
C LEU A 419 29.62 24.43 0.55
N LYS A 420 29.33 25.41 1.42
CA LYS A 420 30.37 26.24 2.04
C LYS A 420 31.25 25.43 3.00
N ILE A 421 30.66 24.48 3.73
CA ILE A 421 31.39 23.59 4.65
C ILE A 421 32.13 22.51 3.86
N LYS A 422 31.44 21.90 2.89
CA LYS A 422 31.94 20.82 2.06
C LYS A 422 31.65 21.09 0.58
N PRO A 423 32.61 21.70 -0.15
CA PRO A 423 32.41 22.11 -1.55
C PRO A 423 32.21 20.95 -2.55
N ASP A 424 32.73 19.76 -2.23
CA ASP A 424 32.64 18.54 -3.03
C ASP A 424 31.39 17.69 -2.70
N MET A 425 30.36 18.29 -2.10
CA MET A 425 29.12 17.60 -1.76
C MET A 425 28.11 17.65 -2.91
N HIS A 426 28.25 16.72 -3.86
CA HIS A 426 27.37 16.64 -5.04
C HIS A 426 25.88 16.51 -4.67
N GLU A 427 25.52 15.88 -3.53
CA GLU A 427 24.13 15.78 -3.07
C GLU A 427 23.52 17.13 -2.73
N ALA A 428 24.30 18.06 -2.17
CA ALA A 428 23.83 19.40 -1.88
C ALA A 428 23.55 20.20 -3.17
N ALA A 429 24.46 20.12 -4.14
CA ALA A 429 24.27 20.76 -5.45
C ALA A 429 23.07 20.15 -6.19
N TYR A 430 22.97 18.83 -6.25
CA TYR A 430 21.86 18.11 -6.90
C TYR A 430 20.50 18.45 -6.26
N ASN A 431 20.39 18.36 -4.92
CA ASN A 431 19.12 18.63 -4.23
C ASN A 431 18.71 20.11 -4.35
N TRP A 432 19.69 21.03 -4.44
CA TRP A 432 19.40 22.42 -4.71
C TRP A 432 18.87 22.63 -6.14
N GLY A 433 19.50 22.02 -7.15
CA GLY A 433 19.00 22.03 -8.52
C GLY A 433 17.56 21.51 -8.61
N TYR A 434 17.27 20.41 -7.91
CA TYR A 434 15.92 19.85 -7.83
C TYR A 434 14.91 20.82 -7.21
N ALA A 435 15.23 21.43 -6.06
CA ALA A 435 14.35 22.41 -5.42
C ALA A 435 14.08 23.64 -6.32
N LEU A 436 15.08 24.10 -7.06
CA LEU A 436 14.93 25.21 -8.00
C LEU A 436 14.04 24.85 -9.20
N ALA A 437 14.17 23.63 -9.74
CA ALA A 437 13.33 23.16 -10.82
C ALA A 437 11.85 23.03 -10.39
N GLN A 438 11.60 22.59 -9.15
CA GLN A 438 10.25 22.55 -8.58
C GLN A 438 9.64 23.95 -8.41
N GLU A 439 10.42 24.91 -7.89
CA GLU A 439 9.96 26.29 -7.79
C GLU A 439 9.65 26.89 -9.17
N ALA A 440 10.50 26.61 -10.16
CA ALA A 440 10.28 27.05 -11.54
C ALA A 440 8.96 26.50 -12.12
N GLN A 441 8.71 25.20 -11.93
CA GLN A 441 7.49 24.55 -12.40
C GLN A 441 6.23 25.14 -11.76
N ALA A 442 6.28 25.46 -10.46
CA ALA A 442 5.17 26.10 -9.75
C ALA A 442 4.93 27.56 -10.21
N LEU A 443 5.99 28.26 -10.65
CA LEU A 443 5.92 29.63 -11.15
C LEU A 443 5.46 29.73 -12.60
N ALA A 444 5.70 28.70 -13.42
CA ALA A 444 5.59 28.77 -14.88
C ALA A 444 4.25 29.35 -15.40
N ALA A 445 3.13 29.02 -14.73
CA ALA A 445 1.81 29.47 -15.13
C ALA A 445 1.49 30.93 -14.74
N SER A 446 2.19 31.49 -13.74
CA SER A 446 1.88 32.81 -13.16
C SER A 446 2.97 33.86 -13.40
N ASP A 447 4.23 33.45 -13.50
CA ASP A 447 5.40 34.30 -13.67
C ASP A 447 6.49 33.54 -14.46
N LEU A 448 6.28 33.43 -15.77
CA LEU A 448 7.19 32.73 -16.67
C LEU A 448 8.62 33.33 -16.66
N PRO A 449 8.83 34.66 -16.68
CA PRO A 449 10.18 35.22 -16.57
C PRO A 449 10.91 34.78 -15.30
N ALA A 450 10.25 34.76 -14.14
CA ALA A 450 10.86 34.27 -12.91
C ALA A 450 11.11 32.75 -12.96
N ALA A 451 10.18 31.97 -13.51
CA ALA A 451 10.34 30.52 -13.68
C ALA A 451 11.59 30.18 -14.50
N ARG A 452 11.82 30.90 -15.61
CA ARG A 452 13.02 30.74 -16.45
C ARG A 452 14.32 30.98 -15.70
N VAL A 453 14.39 32.03 -14.90
CA VAL A 453 15.56 32.29 -14.06
C VAL A 453 15.82 31.10 -13.12
N ARG A 454 14.76 30.47 -12.58
CA ARG A 454 14.91 29.32 -11.68
C ARG A 454 15.31 28.04 -12.41
N TRP A 455 14.79 27.78 -13.60
CA TRP A 455 15.25 26.65 -14.43
C TRP A 455 16.72 26.80 -14.83
N GLN A 456 17.16 28.00 -15.22
CA GLN A 456 18.57 28.27 -15.51
C GLN A 456 19.47 28.03 -14.29
N GLN A 457 19.08 28.53 -13.11
CA GLN A 457 19.79 28.27 -11.86
C GLN A 457 19.80 26.78 -11.49
N ALA A 458 18.71 26.05 -11.77
CA ALA A 458 18.68 24.60 -11.58
C ALA A 458 19.71 23.90 -12.47
N GLY A 459 19.80 24.29 -13.75
CA GLY A 459 20.81 23.81 -14.69
C GLY A 459 22.24 24.04 -14.20
N GLU A 460 22.55 25.23 -13.66
CA GLU A 460 23.86 25.51 -13.06
C GLU A 460 24.18 24.59 -11.88
N ARG A 461 23.19 24.30 -11.01
CA ARG A 461 23.38 23.42 -9.85
C ARG A 461 23.51 21.94 -10.27
N TYR A 462 22.80 21.49 -11.30
CA TYR A 462 23.00 20.15 -11.87
C TYR A 462 24.37 20.03 -12.54
N ALA A 463 24.81 21.05 -13.27
CA ALA A 463 26.16 21.10 -13.84
C ALA A 463 27.23 21.00 -12.74
N GLN A 464 27.07 21.75 -11.65
CA GLN A 464 27.95 21.65 -10.48
C GLN A 464 27.96 20.24 -9.87
N ALA A 465 26.79 19.60 -9.74
CA ALA A 465 26.71 18.23 -9.22
C ALA A 465 27.44 17.22 -10.12
N LEU A 466 27.36 17.38 -11.44
CA LEU A 466 28.06 16.55 -12.43
C LEU A 466 29.57 16.84 -12.47
N GLU A 467 29.99 18.08 -12.22
CA GLU A 467 31.42 18.43 -12.10
C GLU A 467 32.06 17.75 -10.88
N ILE A 468 31.34 17.71 -9.75
CA ILE A 468 31.79 17.02 -8.53
C ILE A 468 31.71 15.49 -8.70
N LYS A 469 30.61 14.99 -9.30
CA LYS A 469 30.36 13.56 -9.50
C LYS A 469 29.88 13.30 -10.94
N PRO A 470 30.80 13.01 -11.88
CA PRO A 470 30.46 12.83 -13.31
C PRO A 470 29.52 11.65 -13.61
N ASP A 471 29.49 10.63 -12.75
CA ASP A 471 28.62 9.45 -12.87
C ASP A 471 27.24 9.62 -12.20
N LYS A 472 26.83 10.86 -11.88
CA LYS A 472 25.52 11.15 -11.27
C LYS A 472 24.40 11.27 -12.32
N HIS A 473 23.98 10.15 -12.89
CA HIS A 473 22.93 10.09 -13.92
C HIS A 473 21.63 10.82 -13.53
N GLU A 474 21.26 10.87 -12.24
CA GLU A 474 20.05 11.57 -11.78
C GLU A 474 20.12 13.08 -12.01
N ALA A 475 21.33 13.68 -11.93
CA ALA A 475 21.53 15.09 -12.21
C ALA A 475 21.36 15.41 -13.71
N ALA A 476 21.94 14.58 -14.59
CA ALA A 476 21.76 14.71 -16.04
C ALA A 476 20.29 14.53 -16.44
N TYR A 477 19.63 13.49 -15.93
CA TYR A 477 18.22 13.21 -16.17
C TYR A 477 17.30 14.36 -15.73
N ASN A 478 17.45 14.85 -14.49
CA ASN A 478 16.61 15.93 -13.99
C ASN A 478 16.89 17.28 -14.66
N TRP A 479 18.12 17.48 -15.16
CA TRP A 479 18.43 18.64 -15.98
C TRP A 479 17.71 18.57 -17.34
N GLY A 480 17.74 17.42 -18.01
CA GLY A 480 16.96 17.21 -19.24
C GLY A 480 15.46 17.43 -19.03
N TRP A 481 14.93 16.99 -17.89
CA TRP A 481 13.55 17.26 -17.51
C TRP A 481 13.27 18.76 -17.33
N ALA A 482 14.10 19.48 -16.56
CA ALA A 482 13.93 20.92 -16.36
C ALA A 482 13.96 21.71 -17.68
N LEU A 483 14.86 21.36 -18.59
CA LEU A 483 14.94 21.95 -19.94
C LEU A 483 13.69 21.67 -20.77
N THR A 484 13.15 20.45 -20.71
CA THR A 484 11.90 20.08 -21.39
C THR A 484 10.72 20.90 -20.89
N GLN A 485 10.63 21.13 -19.57
CA GLN A 485 9.58 21.96 -18.97
C GLN A 485 9.70 23.44 -19.37
N GLU A 486 10.92 24.00 -19.37
CA GLU A 486 11.15 25.36 -19.85
C GLU A 486 10.78 25.51 -21.34
N ALA A 487 11.18 24.56 -22.17
CA ALA A 487 10.85 24.53 -23.60
C ALA A 487 9.34 24.52 -23.81
N GLN A 488 8.62 23.64 -23.09
CA GLN A 488 7.16 23.54 -23.21
C GLN A 488 6.45 24.84 -22.82
N ALA A 489 6.93 25.53 -21.79
CA ALA A 489 6.37 26.81 -21.35
C ALA A 489 6.63 27.94 -22.36
N LEU A 490 7.71 27.85 -23.15
CA LEU A 490 8.07 28.84 -24.16
C LEU A 490 7.49 28.59 -25.55
N ALA A 491 7.15 27.34 -25.88
CA ALA A 491 6.80 26.91 -27.24
C ALA A 491 5.77 27.79 -27.96
N ALA A 492 4.76 28.28 -27.22
CA ALA A 492 3.71 29.14 -27.77
C ALA A 492 4.14 30.59 -28.04
N SER A 493 5.22 31.06 -27.41
CA SER A 493 5.67 32.46 -27.44
C SER A 493 7.03 32.67 -28.11
N ASP A 494 7.92 31.68 -28.04
CA ASP A 494 9.27 31.70 -28.61
C ASP A 494 9.69 30.28 -29.01
N LEU A 495 9.16 29.83 -30.15
CA LEU A 495 9.42 28.49 -30.68
C LEU A 495 10.91 28.23 -30.97
N PRO A 496 11.70 29.16 -31.55
CA PRO A 496 13.14 28.96 -31.72
C PRO A 496 13.87 28.72 -30.40
N ALA A 497 13.56 29.48 -29.34
CA ALA A 497 14.15 29.26 -28.03
C ALA A 497 13.71 27.92 -27.41
N ALA A 498 12.42 27.58 -27.50
CA ALA A 498 11.90 26.29 -27.04
C ALA A 498 12.61 25.11 -27.74
N ARG A 499 12.84 25.23 -29.04
CA ARG A 499 13.56 24.23 -29.83
C ARG A 499 15.01 24.04 -29.36
N ALA A 500 15.73 25.13 -29.13
CA ALA A 500 17.09 25.06 -28.60
C ALA A 500 17.13 24.37 -27.22
N LEU A 501 16.10 24.53 -26.40
CA LEU A 501 15.97 23.90 -25.09
C LEU A 501 15.63 22.40 -25.19
N TRP A 502 14.73 21.99 -26.09
CA TRP A 502 14.46 20.56 -26.33
C TRP A 502 15.67 19.81 -26.84
N GLN A 503 16.47 20.42 -27.73
CA GLN A 503 17.71 19.82 -28.20
C GLN A 503 18.73 19.64 -27.06
N GLN A 504 18.92 20.67 -26.22
CA GLN A 504 19.74 20.55 -25.01
C GLN A 504 19.19 19.49 -24.03
N ALA A 505 17.87 19.36 -23.91
CA ALA A 505 17.26 18.31 -23.09
C ALA A 505 17.63 16.91 -23.61
N GLY A 506 17.57 16.71 -24.93
CA GLY A 506 18.01 15.48 -25.60
C GLY A 506 19.47 15.14 -25.28
N GLU A 507 20.38 16.11 -25.34
CA GLU A 507 21.78 15.90 -24.94
C GLU A 507 21.93 15.46 -23.48
N ARG A 508 21.14 16.03 -22.56
CA ARG A 508 21.18 15.67 -21.14
C ARG A 508 20.57 14.29 -20.87
N TYR A 509 19.51 13.90 -21.58
CA TYR A 509 18.96 12.55 -21.50
C TYR A 509 19.92 11.51 -22.08
N ALA A 510 20.56 11.82 -23.21
CA ALA A 510 21.61 10.97 -23.80
C ALA A 510 22.76 10.78 -22.80
N GLN A 511 23.24 11.86 -22.17
CA GLN A 511 24.25 11.79 -21.11
C GLN A 511 23.80 10.90 -19.93
N ALA A 512 22.53 10.99 -19.50
CA ALA A 512 22.01 10.13 -18.44
C ALA A 512 22.02 8.64 -18.82
N LEU A 513 21.70 8.33 -20.08
CA LEU A 513 21.73 6.96 -20.63
C LEU A 513 23.17 6.44 -20.86
N GLU A 514 24.12 7.32 -21.19
CA GLU A 514 25.54 6.96 -21.27
C GLU A 514 26.08 6.56 -19.89
N ILE A 515 25.73 7.31 -18.84
CA ILE A 515 26.11 6.99 -17.45
C ILE A 515 25.37 5.74 -16.95
N LYS A 516 24.07 5.63 -17.24
CA LYS A 516 23.20 4.54 -16.79
C LYS A 516 22.32 4.01 -17.95
N PRO A 517 22.79 3.00 -18.70
CA PRO A 517 22.08 2.48 -19.89
C PRO A 517 20.72 1.84 -19.61
N ASP A 518 20.46 1.38 -18.38
CA ASP A 518 19.20 0.75 -17.96
C ASP A 518 18.19 1.76 -17.36
N LYS A 519 18.38 3.06 -17.60
CA LYS A 519 17.47 4.14 -17.13
C LYS A 519 16.33 4.39 -18.12
N HIS A 520 15.34 3.48 -18.15
CA HIS A 520 14.18 3.57 -19.05
C HIS A 520 13.44 4.92 -18.98
N GLU A 521 13.39 5.59 -17.82
CA GLU A 521 12.72 6.89 -17.67
C GLU A 521 13.42 8.01 -18.47
N ALA A 522 14.74 7.92 -18.66
CA ALA A 522 15.47 8.89 -19.48
C ALA A 522 15.14 8.71 -20.96
N ALA A 523 15.12 7.47 -21.46
CA ALA A 523 14.71 7.16 -22.84
C ALA A 523 13.24 7.56 -23.10
N TYR A 524 12.33 7.21 -22.18
CA TYR A 524 10.92 7.58 -22.28
C TYR A 524 10.70 9.11 -22.31
N ASN A 525 11.34 9.85 -21.40
CA ASN A 525 11.18 11.30 -21.34
C ASN A 525 11.85 12.01 -22.52
N TRP A 526 12.94 11.46 -23.06
CA TRP A 526 13.53 11.95 -24.30
C TRP A 526 12.56 11.80 -25.47
N GLY A 527 11.94 10.62 -25.64
CA GLY A 527 10.89 10.41 -26.64
C GLY A 527 9.70 11.36 -26.47
N SER A 528 9.30 11.64 -25.23
CA SER A 528 8.25 12.62 -24.94
C SER A 528 8.64 14.05 -25.29
N ALA A 529 9.88 14.46 -25.03
CA ALA A 529 10.40 15.77 -25.42
C ALA A 529 10.43 15.94 -26.94
N LEU A 530 10.90 14.92 -27.68
CA LEU A 530 10.91 14.92 -29.15
C LEU A 530 9.49 14.99 -29.74
N THR A 531 8.55 14.25 -29.14
CA THR A 531 7.14 14.29 -29.57
C THR A 531 6.52 15.68 -29.38
N ARG A 532 6.86 16.38 -28.29
CA ARG A 532 6.42 17.76 -28.04
C ARG A 532 7.05 18.77 -29.01
N GLU A 533 8.34 18.63 -29.31
CA GLU A 533 9.01 19.43 -30.34
C GLU A 533 8.36 19.22 -31.71
N ALA A 534 8.07 17.96 -32.08
CA ALA A 534 7.40 17.62 -33.32
C ALA A 534 6.01 18.26 -33.38
N GLN A 535 5.20 18.14 -32.32
CA GLN A 535 3.87 18.72 -32.27
C GLN A 535 3.89 20.25 -32.45
N ALA A 536 4.89 20.92 -31.88
CA ALA A 536 5.06 22.37 -32.03
C ALA A 536 5.47 22.79 -33.44
N LEU A 537 6.10 21.90 -34.21
CA LEU A 537 6.56 22.15 -35.59
C LEU A 537 5.59 21.66 -36.66
N ALA A 538 4.59 20.84 -36.30
CA ALA A 538 3.75 20.08 -37.23
C ALA A 538 3.09 20.91 -38.35
N THR A 539 2.80 22.19 -38.09
CA THR A 539 2.15 23.09 -39.05
C THR A 539 3.14 23.92 -39.88
N SER A 540 4.44 23.89 -39.56
CA SER A 540 5.46 24.78 -40.11
C SER A 540 6.58 24.05 -40.88
N ASP A 541 6.97 22.85 -40.44
CA ASP A 541 8.02 22.05 -41.07
C ASP A 541 7.72 20.56 -40.92
N LEU A 542 6.99 20.01 -41.90
CA LEU A 542 6.58 18.61 -41.88
C LEU A 542 7.78 17.65 -41.96
N VAL A 543 8.84 18.01 -42.68
CA VAL A 543 10.01 17.14 -42.84
C VAL A 543 10.75 17.02 -41.50
N ALA A 544 10.99 18.13 -40.82
CA ALA A 544 11.58 18.11 -39.48
C ALA A 544 10.66 17.42 -38.46
N THR A 545 9.35 17.67 -38.52
CA THR A 545 8.36 17.04 -37.65
C THR A 545 8.40 15.52 -37.74
N ARG A 546 8.41 14.97 -38.96
CA ARG A 546 8.50 13.52 -39.18
C ARG A 546 9.78 12.91 -38.64
N ALA A 547 10.92 13.57 -38.87
CA ALA A 547 12.20 13.11 -38.34
C ALA A 547 12.20 13.04 -36.80
N LEU A 548 11.52 13.99 -36.14
CA LEU A 548 11.38 14.00 -34.68
C LEU A 548 10.46 12.88 -34.17
N TRP A 549 9.34 12.59 -34.84
CA TRP A 549 8.49 11.44 -34.46
C TRP A 549 9.21 10.10 -34.61
N GLN A 550 10.02 9.94 -35.66
CA GLN A 550 10.83 8.73 -35.85
C GLN A 550 11.87 8.57 -34.74
N GLN A 551 12.60 9.63 -34.40
CA GLN A 551 13.55 9.63 -33.26
C GLN A 551 12.84 9.38 -31.92
N ALA A 552 11.62 9.92 -31.74
CA ALA A 552 10.82 9.64 -30.56
C ALA A 552 10.47 8.15 -30.47
N GLY A 553 10.11 7.53 -31.60
CA GLY A 553 9.86 6.09 -31.70
C GLY A 553 11.08 5.24 -31.32
N GLU A 554 12.28 5.63 -31.75
CA GLU A 554 13.53 4.97 -31.33
C GLU A 554 13.75 5.07 -29.82
N CYS A 555 13.49 6.24 -29.22
CA CYS A 555 13.60 6.45 -27.78
C CYS A 555 12.56 5.62 -27.00
N TYR A 556 11.31 5.53 -27.47
CA TYR A 556 10.29 4.68 -26.86
C TYR A 556 10.61 3.19 -27.00
N ALA A 557 11.13 2.78 -28.16
CA ALA A 557 11.61 1.42 -28.37
C ALA A 557 12.76 1.06 -27.41
N GLN A 558 13.70 1.98 -27.19
CA GLN A 558 14.77 1.81 -26.20
C GLN A 558 14.19 1.69 -24.78
N ALA A 559 13.22 2.54 -24.40
CA ALA A 559 12.58 2.47 -23.09
C ALA A 559 11.87 1.12 -22.88
N LEU A 560 11.15 0.62 -23.89
CA LEU A 560 10.47 -0.68 -23.85
C LEU A 560 11.44 -1.87 -23.89
N ALA A 561 12.60 -1.74 -24.53
CA ALA A 561 13.64 -2.75 -24.50
C ALA A 561 14.25 -2.92 -23.10
N ILE A 562 14.34 -1.83 -22.33
CA ILE A 562 14.79 -1.85 -20.93
C ILE A 562 13.67 -2.32 -20.00
N LYS A 563 12.43 -1.82 -20.21
CA LYS A 563 11.26 -2.10 -19.39
C LYS A 563 10.04 -2.46 -20.28
N PRO A 564 9.83 -3.75 -20.61
CA PRO A 564 8.76 -4.17 -21.52
C PRO A 564 7.33 -3.92 -21.04
N ASP A 565 7.12 -3.75 -19.72
CA ASP A 565 5.84 -3.47 -19.08
C ASP A 565 5.59 -1.95 -18.89
N LEU A 566 6.36 -1.08 -19.55
CA LEU A 566 6.14 0.37 -19.54
C LEU A 566 5.02 0.76 -20.52
N HIS A 567 3.78 0.44 -20.17
CA HIS A 567 2.62 0.60 -21.04
C HIS A 567 2.40 2.05 -21.51
N GLU A 568 2.78 3.05 -20.71
CA GLU A 568 2.72 4.47 -21.09
C GLU A 568 3.66 4.81 -22.25
N ALA A 569 4.83 4.18 -22.35
CA ALA A 569 5.73 4.36 -23.47
C ALA A 569 5.15 3.79 -24.76
N ALA A 570 4.53 2.61 -24.69
CA ALA A 570 3.82 2.02 -25.83
C ALA A 570 2.61 2.87 -26.25
N ASN A 571 1.85 3.42 -25.30
CA ASN A 571 0.74 4.32 -25.60
C ASN A 571 1.20 5.62 -26.29
N ASN A 572 2.25 6.26 -25.76
CA ASN A 572 2.77 7.50 -26.34
C ASN A 572 3.43 7.27 -27.70
N TRP A 573 4.09 6.12 -27.90
CA TRP A 573 4.61 5.75 -29.21
C TRP A 573 3.48 5.51 -30.21
N GLY A 574 2.42 4.78 -29.81
CA GLY A 574 1.22 4.63 -30.63
C GLY A 574 0.60 5.97 -31.03
N ALA A 575 0.49 6.92 -30.10
CA ALA A 575 0.01 8.27 -30.38
C ALA A 575 0.94 9.05 -31.34
N ALA A 576 2.27 8.94 -31.20
CA ALA A 576 3.21 9.56 -32.13
C ALA A 576 3.08 8.99 -33.55
N LEU A 577 2.85 7.67 -33.69
CA LEU A 577 2.57 7.03 -34.97
C LEU A 577 1.25 7.48 -35.58
N LEU A 578 0.21 7.71 -34.77
CA LEU A 578 -1.06 8.29 -35.23
C LEU A 578 -0.89 9.72 -35.74
N ASN A 579 -0.08 10.53 -35.06
CA ASN A 579 0.24 11.89 -35.52
C ASN A 579 0.99 11.87 -36.86
N GLU A 580 1.95 10.95 -37.04
CA GLU A 580 2.64 10.79 -38.33
C GLU A 580 1.70 10.28 -39.42
N PHE A 581 0.82 9.32 -39.10
CA PHE A 581 -0.24 8.85 -40.01
C PHE A 581 -1.07 10.01 -40.54
N HIS A 582 -1.56 10.88 -39.66
CA HIS A 582 -2.38 12.03 -40.04
C HIS A 582 -1.67 12.99 -40.97
N ALA A 583 -0.37 13.16 -40.76
CA ALA A 583 0.44 14.07 -41.54
C ALA A 583 0.72 13.56 -42.97
N ILE A 584 0.67 12.25 -43.20
CA ILE A 584 1.04 11.65 -44.49
C ILE A 584 -0.06 10.84 -45.18
N GLN A 585 -1.21 10.61 -44.55
CA GLN A 585 -2.28 9.75 -45.08
C GLN A 585 -2.72 10.08 -46.52
N HIS A 586 -2.67 11.35 -46.92
CA HIS A 586 -3.03 11.77 -48.27
C HIS A 586 -1.85 11.82 -49.26
N THR A 587 -0.61 11.79 -48.77
CA THR A 587 0.60 11.91 -49.61
C THR A 587 1.36 10.59 -49.77
N HIS A 588 1.32 9.72 -48.75
CA HIS A 588 2.01 8.43 -48.69
C HIS A 588 1.10 7.37 -48.07
N PRO A 589 0.01 6.96 -48.75
CA PRO A 589 -1.04 6.12 -48.17
C PRO A 589 -0.57 4.73 -47.72
N ASP A 590 0.36 4.10 -48.44
CA ASP A 590 0.91 2.79 -48.06
C ASP A 590 1.76 2.88 -46.78
N GLU A 591 2.55 3.94 -46.66
CA GLU A 591 3.35 4.22 -45.45
C GLU A 591 2.43 4.55 -44.27
N ALA A 592 1.40 5.37 -44.49
CA ALA A 592 0.38 5.67 -43.49
C ALA A 592 -0.32 4.39 -42.98
N ALA A 593 -0.70 3.48 -43.89
CA ALA A 593 -1.30 2.20 -43.50
C ALA A 593 -0.34 1.35 -42.65
N ALA A 594 0.96 1.36 -42.94
CA ALA A 594 1.97 0.67 -42.13
C ALA A 594 2.09 1.28 -40.72
N LEU A 595 2.10 2.61 -40.61
CA LEU A 595 2.09 3.32 -39.32
C LEU A 595 0.86 2.96 -38.49
N LEU A 596 -0.32 2.93 -39.11
CA LEU A 596 -1.58 2.59 -38.45
C LEU A 596 -1.58 1.13 -37.94
N ASN A 597 -0.99 0.19 -38.70
CA ASN A 597 -0.80 -1.19 -38.26
C ASN A 597 0.15 -1.29 -37.05
N GLN A 598 1.25 -0.56 -37.09
CA GLN A 598 2.24 -0.55 -36.02
C GLN A 598 1.65 0.07 -34.74
N ALA A 599 0.92 1.18 -34.85
CA ALA A 599 0.23 1.81 -33.75
C ALA A 599 -0.79 0.85 -33.10
N GLU A 600 -1.60 0.17 -33.90
CA GLU A 600 -2.60 -0.79 -33.39
C GLU A 600 -1.94 -1.93 -32.59
N ALA A 601 -0.85 -2.50 -33.11
CA ALA A 601 -0.13 -3.58 -32.43
C ALA A 601 0.44 -3.14 -31.07
N LEU A 602 1.09 -1.98 -31.02
CA LEU A 602 1.64 -1.41 -29.78
C LEU A 602 0.56 -1.11 -28.75
N LEU A 603 -0.54 -0.49 -29.19
CA LEU A 603 -1.63 -0.09 -28.32
C LEU A 603 -2.43 -1.29 -27.78
N LEU A 604 -2.63 -2.34 -28.59
CA LEU A 604 -3.23 -3.59 -28.11
C LEU A 604 -2.39 -4.26 -27.02
N GLN A 605 -1.06 -4.23 -27.16
CA GLN A 605 -0.16 -4.74 -26.12
C GLN A 605 -0.22 -3.90 -24.84
N ALA A 606 -0.24 -2.56 -24.97
CA ALA A 606 -0.36 -1.64 -23.85
C ALA A 606 -1.68 -1.85 -23.09
N GLU A 607 -2.79 -1.95 -23.82
CA GLU A 607 -4.14 -2.14 -23.28
C GLU A 607 -4.32 -3.50 -22.60
N ALA A 608 -3.68 -4.55 -23.14
CA ALA A 608 -3.68 -5.87 -22.52
C ALA A 608 -2.96 -5.89 -21.16
N GLY A 609 -1.94 -5.05 -20.99
CA GLY A 609 -1.22 -4.91 -19.73
C GLY A 609 -1.90 -3.97 -18.73
N GLN A 610 -2.44 -2.85 -19.21
CA GLN A 610 -3.15 -1.86 -18.39
C GLN A 610 -4.46 -1.42 -19.06
N PRO A 611 -5.57 -2.11 -18.74
CA PRO A 611 -6.88 -1.79 -19.31
C PRO A 611 -7.32 -0.34 -19.04
N GLY A 612 -7.82 0.32 -20.08
CA GLY A 612 -8.23 1.71 -20.11
C GLY A 612 -7.15 2.71 -20.55
N LEU A 613 -5.87 2.32 -20.58
CA LEU A 613 -4.76 3.23 -20.89
C LEU A 613 -4.71 3.62 -22.37
N ALA A 614 -4.87 2.64 -23.26
CA ALA A 614 -4.73 2.80 -24.71
C ALA A 614 -6.06 2.66 -25.47
N ALA A 615 -7.14 2.31 -24.75
CA ALA A 615 -8.48 2.13 -25.28
C ALA A 615 -8.94 3.30 -26.16
N TYR A 616 -8.65 4.56 -25.78
CA TYR A 616 -9.09 5.70 -26.60
C TYR A 616 -8.40 5.72 -27.98
N ASN A 617 -7.07 5.58 -28.00
CA ASN A 617 -6.31 5.53 -29.24
C ASN A 617 -6.69 4.30 -30.09
N LEU A 618 -7.05 3.17 -29.46
CA LEU A 618 -7.60 2.00 -30.15
C LEU A 618 -9.00 2.26 -30.74
N ALA A 619 -9.83 3.07 -30.07
CA ALA A 619 -11.10 3.52 -30.62
C ALA A 619 -10.89 4.38 -31.87
N CYS A 620 -9.96 5.33 -31.82
CA CYS A 620 -9.55 6.15 -32.97
C CYS A 620 -9.07 5.28 -34.14
N ILE A 621 -8.20 4.31 -33.91
CA ILE A 621 -7.74 3.36 -34.95
C ILE A 621 -8.90 2.55 -35.54
N ALA A 622 -9.81 2.07 -34.70
CA ALA A 622 -10.96 1.32 -35.16
C ALA A 622 -11.88 2.19 -36.03
N ALA A 623 -12.09 3.44 -35.64
CA ALA A 623 -12.86 4.43 -36.39
C ALA A 623 -12.20 4.76 -37.74
N LEU A 624 -10.90 5.09 -37.76
CA LEU A 624 -10.10 5.31 -38.98
C LEU A 624 -10.11 4.11 -39.95
N ARG A 625 -10.40 2.90 -39.44
CA ARG A 625 -10.57 1.67 -40.23
C ARG A 625 -12.02 1.35 -40.59
N HIS A 626 -12.96 2.27 -40.36
CA HIS A 626 -14.39 2.08 -40.59
C HIS A 626 -14.98 0.87 -39.84
N ARG A 627 -14.53 0.62 -38.59
CA ARG A 627 -15.03 -0.46 -37.72
C ARG A 627 -15.82 0.12 -36.54
N PRO A 628 -17.08 0.56 -36.73
CA PRO A 628 -17.85 1.24 -35.69
C PRO A 628 -18.07 0.39 -34.44
N ALA A 629 -18.32 -0.92 -34.60
CA ALA A 629 -18.52 -1.82 -33.45
C ALA A 629 -17.27 -1.95 -32.56
N ASP A 630 -16.09 -2.04 -33.17
CA ASP A 630 -14.81 -2.11 -32.44
C ASP A 630 -14.50 -0.79 -31.74
N ALA A 631 -14.74 0.35 -32.43
CA ALA A 631 -14.55 1.67 -31.84
C ALA A 631 -15.44 1.88 -30.62
N ILE A 632 -16.74 1.55 -30.71
CA ILE A 632 -17.69 1.62 -29.59
C ILE A 632 -17.27 0.70 -28.44
N ARG A 633 -16.77 -0.51 -28.74
CA ARG A 633 -16.25 -1.42 -27.71
C ARG A 633 -15.11 -0.77 -26.92
N TRP A 634 -14.17 -0.13 -27.60
CA TRP A 634 -13.06 0.57 -26.96
C TRP A 634 -13.51 1.81 -26.18
N LEU A 635 -14.45 2.59 -26.70
CA LEU A 635 -15.03 3.73 -25.97
C LEU A 635 -15.77 3.30 -24.70
N ARG A 636 -16.46 2.15 -24.71
CA ARG A 636 -17.06 1.56 -23.51
C ARG A 636 -16.01 1.10 -22.49
N ILE A 637 -14.85 0.63 -22.94
CA ILE A 637 -13.72 0.34 -22.05
C ILE A 637 -13.20 1.63 -21.42
N CYS A 638 -13.04 2.71 -22.20
CA CYS A 638 -12.69 4.04 -21.65
C CYS A 638 -13.69 4.45 -20.55
N GLN A 639 -15.00 4.28 -20.79
CA GLN A 639 -16.04 4.59 -19.80
C GLN A 639 -15.91 3.76 -18.52
N THR A 640 -15.68 2.45 -18.66
CA THR A 640 -15.52 1.52 -17.53
C THR A 640 -14.34 1.89 -16.64
N HIS A 641 -13.27 2.41 -17.23
CA HIS A 641 -12.03 2.79 -16.54
C HIS A 641 -11.94 4.28 -16.20
N GLY A 642 -13.00 5.07 -16.44
CA GLY A 642 -12.99 6.51 -16.17
C GLY A 642 -12.04 7.32 -17.07
N ALA A 643 -11.67 6.77 -18.22
CA ALA A 643 -10.76 7.38 -19.21
C ALA A 643 -11.52 7.95 -20.43
N LEU A 644 -12.85 7.90 -20.44
CA LEU A 644 -13.64 8.48 -21.53
C LEU A 644 -13.49 10.01 -21.53
N LEU A 645 -13.11 10.57 -22.67
CA LEU A 645 -12.94 12.00 -22.86
C LEU A 645 -14.29 12.72 -22.88
N SER A 646 -14.26 14.05 -22.76
CA SER A 646 -15.48 14.86 -22.71
C SER A 646 -16.30 14.75 -24.00
N GLU A 647 -17.60 14.99 -23.88
CA GLU A 647 -18.53 15.02 -25.01
C GLU A 647 -18.02 15.95 -26.14
N ASP A 648 -17.52 17.13 -25.80
CA ASP A 648 -16.99 18.09 -26.77
C ASP A 648 -15.73 17.59 -27.48
N HIS A 649 -14.87 16.86 -26.77
CA HIS A 649 -13.69 16.25 -27.37
C HIS A 649 -14.09 15.17 -28.39
N LEU A 650 -14.94 14.22 -27.99
CA LEU A 650 -15.42 13.16 -28.89
C LEU A 650 -16.20 13.71 -30.08
N ARG A 651 -16.91 14.83 -29.89
CA ARG A 651 -17.67 15.50 -30.96
C ARG A 651 -16.76 16.12 -32.03
N THR A 652 -15.56 16.54 -31.65
CA THR A 652 -14.65 17.28 -32.53
C THR A 652 -13.43 16.50 -32.98
N ASP A 653 -13.23 15.29 -32.45
CA ASP A 653 -12.10 14.44 -32.82
C ASP A 653 -12.25 13.91 -34.26
N PRO A 654 -11.37 14.30 -35.20
CA PRO A 654 -11.43 13.88 -36.60
C PRO A 654 -11.27 12.37 -36.79
N ASP A 655 -10.67 11.65 -35.83
CA ASP A 655 -10.49 10.20 -35.93
C ASP A 655 -11.80 9.44 -35.90
N LEU A 656 -12.84 10.04 -35.30
CA LEU A 656 -14.17 9.47 -35.17
C LEU A 656 -15.09 9.82 -36.35
N ASP A 657 -14.72 10.78 -37.20
CA ASP A 657 -15.51 11.19 -38.37
C ASP A 657 -15.92 10.03 -39.28
N PRO A 658 -15.07 9.03 -39.58
CA PRO A 658 -15.44 7.93 -40.46
C PRO A 658 -16.58 7.05 -39.95
N ILE A 659 -16.92 7.13 -38.65
CA ILE A 659 -17.99 6.35 -38.03
C ILE A 659 -19.09 7.21 -37.40
N ARG A 660 -18.94 8.54 -37.39
CA ARG A 660 -19.78 9.47 -36.63
C ARG A 660 -21.27 9.35 -36.97
N ASP A 661 -21.57 9.15 -38.25
CA ASP A 661 -22.94 9.06 -38.76
C ASP A 661 -23.46 7.62 -38.86
N THR A 662 -22.72 6.61 -38.37
CA THR A 662 -23.23 5.25 -38.42
C THR A 662 -24.35 5.04 -37.40
N PRO A 663 -25.35 4.17 -37.69
CA PRO A 663 -26.43 3.90 -36.76
C PRO A 663 -25.95 3.41 -35.39
N GLU A 664 -24.89 2.60 -35.36
CA GLU A 664 -24.32 2.05 -34.13
C GLU A 664 -23.70 3.14 -33.26
N PHE A 665 -22.92 4.06 -33.86
CA PHE A 665 -22.25 5.13 -33.13
C PHE A 665 -23.26 6.15 -32.62
N THR A 666 -24.26 6.52 -33.45
CA THR A 666 -25.35 7.40 -33.05
C THR A 666 -26.17 6.81 -31.89
N ALA A 667 -26.48 5.51 -31.93
CA ALA A 667 -27.17 4.84 -30.84
C ALA A 667 -26.36 4.83 -29.54
N TRP A 668 -25.06 4.52 -29.63
CA TRP A 668 -24.16 4.58 -28.48
C TRP A 668 -24.03 6.01 -27.92
N TRP A 669 -23.96 7.02 -28.78
CA TRP A 669 -23.88 8.42 -28.36
C TRP A 669 -25.09 8.85 -27.53
N VAL A 670 -26.30 8.51 -28.00
CA VAL A 670 -27.55 8.78 -27.28
C VAL A 670 -27.60 8.01 -25.96
N GLU A 671 -27.14 6.75 -25.93
CA GLU A 671 -27.03 5.94 -24.71
C GLU A 671 -26.16 6.61 -23.65
N VAL A 672 -25.01 7.17 -24.05
CA VAL A 672 -24.01 7.72 -23.12
C VAL A 672 -24.31 9.17 -22.71
N PHE A 673 -24.76 10.03 -23.62
CA PHE A 673 -24.89 11.48 -23.39
C PHE A 673 -26.34 11.99 -23.35
N GLY A 674 -27.33 11.17 -23.72
CA GLY A 674 -28.76 11.49 -23.54
C GLY A 674 -29.34 12.56 -24.46
N ARG A 675 -28.65 12.98 -25.53
CA ARG A 675 -29.16 13.89 -26.58
C ARG A 675 -28.81 13.40 -27.98
N GLY A 676 -29.69 13.67 -28.95
CA GLY A 676 -29.49 13.37 -30.36
C GLY A 676 -28.70 14.48 -31.04
N ASP A 677 -27.40 14.25 -31.20
CA ASP A 677 -26.62 14.47 -32.43
C ASP A 677 -25.13 14.41 -32.08
N ALA A 678 -24.43 13.43 -32.67
CA ALA A 678 -22.99 13.23 -32.55
C ALA A 678 -22.19 14.14 -33.52
N ALA A 679 -22.89 14.78 -34.46
CA ALA A 679 -22.37 15.68 -35.47
C ALA A 679 -22.62 17.15 -35.10
N MET A 680 -21.69 18.04 -35.47
CA MET A 680 -21.99 19.46 -35.61
C MET A 680 -22.79 19.60 -36.91
N GLY A 681 -24.05 20.04 -36.81
CA GLY A 681 -24.96 20.14 -37.96
C GLY A 681 -24.48 20.98 -39.13
#